data_AF-A0A9P7S425-F1
#
_entry.id   AF-A0A9P7S425-F1
#
_cell.length_a   1.000
_cell.length_b   1.000
_cell.length_c   1.000
_cell.angle_alpha   90.00
_cell.angle_beta   90.00
_cell.angle_gamma   90.00
#
_symmetry.space_group_name_H-M   'P 1'
#
loop_
_entity.id
_entity.type
_entity.pdbx_description
1 polymer ?
#
loop_
_entity_poly.entity_id
_entity_poly.type
_entity_poly.pdbx_seq_one_letter_code
_entity_poly.pdbx_strand_id
1 'polypeptide(L)'
;MSRNDKNASQSQDGNSSSSSTSSRFSNLNLKIPASLQWIPDNWTWSNIKVALRCAVAAWLSMVLFVVPTVEVYVGQASFLILIASILSPPGDPFLVVIEREVLIVIFATSTWAWCCLGMKLADLARTNRQPGISLATAISSGGQYVEAGPTVVLGVFMFTGTAILLYLRARKGPGPYLFACMLSCICLTISLTTAAMVPFPYYQIGRAIIVPLGFHSVIAVLCAIGIFPQTVSAQFTTRLYCVFAPLVRSIDLHRELLKMPSTCPDFAPTSQSLSKAVTSAEAALVLLASSGRLLPSDLIYNRFAPMDYKPIQDIGRRMAVRANGMTVYWTLIDPLRERFPVTPGPSRPDTPGIMTPVRSGAASIRHSRASSLERSPDGGSHLADTVTNLDDTEDRSTPMSPSTPTMSNRKNNIHSHHARFQSHSHHHSHHHSHSHHHRMLLNALSHLSLSRMNAKEGHAVGVFETHRYLDLEATHFYDPHSEYHTERTKELLKESCDGLLVSCRESLVWMQDWLLNGKKGRWNFWTSTERKEETWKVNLEALQSLRDKHGELLESFLVKDRHAVIEPWKVMFETNAEPPSYRYLFHCYVYQYHLMRFSTMILDLLDEVIRLEKERHHYRLWTPVNRLFKWEGWELYDHALNHDEEDPDTIQGLMSGPTDDLGLARRRDPDALPPRNSFEWVVSHLYRFVASLGGGNALYAVKAGILTTIMCLPSFLKSSAQFAYNNRFVWAIVMAQLTLARFRGDTTFGLVARIMSTFLGGIMGMAIWYISAGSGQGNPYGLAAISAVVLPFIFYLRQYYPGPPMTVLIFLVTTFLVVGYSYQDSRIILPGNPGVGWDVAWRRFTLVTVGVTAAFLFSFFPPSYTIRRYQRATLATTSSEIGAIYCAIISYASVRNAEEDQKIAKRLIAIRSKLNRSAVLKANVIYEFSLRGRWPAKRYHKVLELQMWD
;
A
#
# COMPACT_ATOMS: atom_id res chain seq x y z
N MET A 1 32.68 -12.91 71.82
CA MET A 1 31.66 -12.01 71.22
C MET A 1 31.28 -12.62 69.87
N SER A 2 30.00 -12.90 69.61
CA SER A 2 29.41 -13.66 68.46
C SER A 2 30.37 -14.25 67.39
N ARG A 3 30.58 -15.58 67.30
CA ARG A 3 29.76 -16.58 66.54
C ARG A 3 29.54 -16.22 65.04
N ASN A 4 29.76 -17.12 64.05
CA ASN A 4 30.34 -18.47 64.08
C ASN A 4 30.74 -19.03 62.67
N ASP A 5 31.75 -19.91 62.61
CA ASP A 5 31.95 -21.09 61.73
C ASP A 5 31.84 -21.10 60.15
N LYS A 6 32.97 -21.53 59.54
CA LYS A 6 33.18 -22.67 58.57
C LYS A 6 32.82 -22.62 57.06
N ASN A 7 33.89 -22.64 56.25
CA ASN A 7 34.31 -23.61 55.20
C ASN A 7 33.39 -24.12 54.05
N ALA A 8 34.02 -24.15 52.85
CA ALA A 8 33.81 -25.05 51.68
C ALA A 8 32.51 -24.84 50.84
N SER A 9 32.43 -25.22 49.55
CA SER A 9 33.36 -25.95 48.67
C SER A 9 33.33 -25.47 47.19
N GLN A 10 34.27 -25.99 46.38
CA GLN A 10 34.49 -25.77 44.94
C GLN A 10 33.26 -25.95 44.02
N SER A 11 33.24 -25.22 42.89
CA SER A 11 33.08 -25.82 41.54
C SER A 11 33.63 -24.87 40.45
N GLN A 12 33.79 -25.38 39.23
CA GLN A 12 34.51 -24.71 38.12
C GLN A 12 33.65 -23.68 37.40
N ASP A 13 34.24 -22.51 37.07
CA ASP A 13 33.66 -21.55 36.14
C ASP A 13 34.65 -21.30 34.98
N GLY A 14 34.37 -21.87 33.81
CA GLY A 14 35.17 -21.73 32.60
C GLY A 14 34.36 -20.99 31.54
N ASN A 15 34.55 -19.67 31.41
CA ASN A 15 33.66 -18.85 30.58
C ASN A 15 34.37 -18.02 29.49
N SER A 16 33.67 -17.92 28.36
CA SER A 16 34.17 -17.52 27.04
C SER A 16 34.56 -16.05 26.89
N SER A 17 35.74 -15.79 26.32
CA SER A 17 36.29 -14.45 26.11
C SER A 17 36.06 -13.90 24.69
N SER A 18 34.88 -13.32 24.39
CA SER A 18 34.70 -12.44 23.20
C SER A 18 33.34 -11.69 23.13
N SER A 19 33.13 -10.61 23.91
CA SER A 19 31.91 -9.78 23.79
C SER A 19 32.00 -8.32 24.29
N SER A 20 33.15 -7.84 24.76
CA SER A 20 33.24 -6.63 25.61
C SER A 20 33.41 -5.26 24.91
N THR A 21 33.39 -5.18 23.57
CA THR A 21 33.70 -3.93 22.83
C THR A 21 32.54 -2.95 22.65
N SER A 22 31.31 -3.29 23.09
CA SER A 22 30.10 -2.52 22.76
C SER A 22 29.75 -1.36 23.72
N SER A 23 30.34 -1.32 24.92
CA SER A 23 29.79 -0.55 26.06
C SER A 23 30.38 0.85 26.32
N ARG A 24 31.31 1.36 25.49
CA ARG A 24 32.02 2.62 25.78
C ARG A 24 31.45 3.91 25.17
N PHE A 25 30.35 3.86 24.41
CA PHE A 25 29.78 5.03 23.70
C PHE A 25 28.38 5.48 24.18
N SER A 26 27.83 4.90 25.26
CA SER A 26 26.44 5.15 25.69
C SER A 26 26.18 6.46 26.44
N ASN A 27 27.21 7.21 26.84
CA ASN A 27 27.07 8.28 27.85
C ASN A 27 26.99 9.70 27.27
N LEU A 28 26.24 9.87 26.17
CA LEU A 28 25.84 11.19 25.65
C LEU A 28 24.33 11.20 25.37
N ASN A 29 23.55 11.55 26.40
CA ASN A 29 22.08 11.58 26.36
C ASN A 29 21.52 12.81 25.62
N LEU A 30 21.95 13.02 24.38
CA LEU A 30 21.34 13.95 23.44
C LEU A 30 19.96 13.42 23.03
N LYS A 31 18.89 14.11 23.47
CA LYS A 31 17.52 13.82 23.02
C LYS A 31 17.34 14.21 21.56
N ILE A 32 17.67 13.27 20.66
CA ILE A 32 17.52 13.41 19.21
C ILE A 32 16.03 13.72 18.88
N PRO A 33 15.74 14.74 18.03
CA PRO A 33 14.39 15.04 17.59
C PRO A 33 13.68 13.85 16.93
N ALA A 34 12.35 13.76 17.07
CA ALA A 34 11.56 12.67 16.49
C ALA A 34 11.76 12.50 14.96
N SER A 35 12.05 13.59 14.23
CA SER A 35 12.39 13.58 12.80
C SER A 35 13.73 12.93 12.45
N LEU A 36 14.56 12.60 13.44
CA LEU A 36 15.90 12.01 13.29
C LEU A 36 16.05 10.65 14.01
N GLN A 37 15.00 10.14 14.68
CA GLN A 37 15.00 8.83 15.33
C GLN A 37 15.24 7.66 14.35
N TRP A 38 14.90 7.83 13.07
CA TRP A 38 15.23 6.87 12.01
C TRP A 38 16.73 6.58 11.87
N ILE A 39 17.62 7.46 12.36
CA ILE A 39 19.08 7.26 12.31
C ILE A 39 19.50 6.12 13.25
N PRO A 40 19.30 6.19 14.58
CA PRO A 40 19.62 5.08 15.49
C PRO A 40 18.79 3.82 15.19
N ASP A 41 17.51 3.94 14.84
CA ASP A 41 16.65 2.80 14.51
C ASP A 41 17.21 1.94 13.37
N ASN A 42 17.88 2.56 12.39
CA ASN A 42 18.49 1.88 11.25
C ASN A 42 19.99 1.59 11.42
N TRP A 43 20.61 1.97 12.55
CA TRP A 43 22.07 1.83 12.78
C TRP A 43 22.49 0.40 13.13
N THR A 44 22.13 -0.54 12.25
CA THR A 44 22.46 -1.97 12.38
C THR A 44 23.57 -2.37 11.42
N TRP A 45 24.41 -3.32 11.82
CA TRP A 45 25.51 -3.80 10.98
C TRP A 45 25.03 -4.44 9.67
N SER A 46 23.81 -4.99 9.65
CA SER A 46 23.10 -5.44 8.44
C SER A 46 22.81 -4.30 7.46
N ASN A 47 22.34 -3.15 7.96
CA ASN A 47 22.01 -1.99 7.13
C ASN A 47 23.27 -1.29 6.60
N ILE A 48 24.26 -1.11 7.47
CA ILE A 48 25.53 -0.45 7.14
C ILE A 48 26.27 -1.21 6.01
N LYS A 49 26.22 -2.55 6.00
CA LYS A 49 26.79 -3.36 4.89
C LYS A 49 26.17 -3.06 3.53
N VAL A 50 24.85 -2.86 3.46
CA VAL A 50 24.14 -2.55 2.21
C VAL A 50 24.51 -1.14 1.73
N ALA A 51 24.49 -0.15 2.63
CA ALA A 51 24.92 1.21 2.31
C ALA A 51 26.39 1.25 1.83
N LEU A 52 27.29 0.52 2.50
CA LEU A 52 28.71 0.44 2.12
C LEU A 52 28.92 -0.23 0.76
N ARG A 53 28.17 -1.31 0.45
CA ARG A 53 28.21 -1.98 -0.86
C ARG A 53 27.80 -1.03 -2.00
N CYS A 54 26.74 -0.24 -1.79
CA CYS A 54 26.32 0.78 -2.74
C CYS A 54 27.37 1.90 -2.89
N ALA A 55 27.96 2.35 -1.77
CA ALA A 55 28.99 3.39 -1.76
C ALA A 55 30.26 2.96 -2.50
N VAL A 56 30.74 1.73 -2.32
CA VAL A 56 31.91 1.21 -3.07
C VAL A 56 31.60 1.10 -4.56
N ALA A 57 30.41 0.64 -4.95
CA ALA A 57 30.02 0.57 -6.37
C ALA A 57 30.03 1.96 -7.04
N ALA A 58 29.45 2.97 -6.38
CA ALA A 58 29.47 4.35 -6.89
C ALA A 58 30.87 4.99 -6.83
N TRP A 59 31.71 4.61 -5.86
CA TRP A 59 33.09 5.07 -5.78
C TRP A 59 33.94 4.50 -6.93
N LEU A 60 33.76 3.21 -7.27
CA LEU A 60 34.37 2.61 -8.46
C LEU A 60 33.89 3.28 -9.75
N SER A 61 32.60 3.62 -9.86
CA SER A 61 32.08 4.45 -10.96
C SER A 61 32.73 5.85 -11.01
N MET A 62 33.01 6.47 -9.86
CA MET A 62 33.73 7.76 -9.80
C MET A 62 35.20 7.62 -10.19
N VAL A 63 35.90 6.60 -9.73
CA VAL A 63 37.30 6.33 -10.14
C VAL A 63 37.39 6.11 -11.65
N LEU A 64 36.47 5.33 -12.24
CA LEU A 64 36.43 5.07 -13.68
C LEU A 64 36.00 6.30 -14.51
N PHE A 65 35.18 7.20 -13.96
CA PHE A 65 34.88 8.51 -14.56
C PHE A 65 36.10 9.44 -14.54
N VAL A 66 36.88 9.42 -13.46
CA VAL A 66 38.02 10.32 -13.24
C VAL A 66 39.29 9.91 -14.02
N VAL A 67 39.46 8.62 -14.35
CA VAL A 67 40.62 8.09 -15.08
C VAL A 67 40.55 8.47 -16.58
N PRO A 68 41.49 9.29 -17.12
CA PRO A 68 41.37 9.84 -18.47
C PRO A 68 41.35 8.80 -19.61
N THR A 69 42.07 7.68 -19.45
CA THR A 69 42.07 6.60 -20.45
C THR A 69 40.70 5.94 -20.57
N VAL A 70 39.98 5.76 -19.46
CA VAL A 70 38.62 5.23 -19.44
C VAL A 70 37.64 6.28 -19.98
N GLU A 71 37.79 7.55 -19.58
CA GLU A 71 36.97 8.65 -20.10
C GLU A 71 37.02 8.75 -21.64
N VAL A 72 38.18 8.59 -22.27
CA VAL A 72 38.32 8.56 -23.74
C VAL A 72 37.55 7.40 -24.39
N TYR A 73 37.53 6.22 -23.78
CA TYR A 73 36.76 5.07 -24.30
C TYR A 73 35.25 5.16 -24.06
N VAL A 74 34.84 5.78 -22.94
CA VAL A 74 33.44 5.99 -22.56
C VAL A 74 32.82 7.14 -23.37
N GLY A 75 33.60 8.18 -23.66
CA GLY A 75 33.26 9.29 -24.53
C GLY A 75 32.55 10.45 -23.83
N GLN A 76 32.00 11.36 -24.65
CA GLN A 76 31.55 12.72 -24.30
C GLN A 76 30.39 12.86 -23.30
N ALA A 77 29.95 11.76 -22.67
CA ALA A 77 28.95 11.76 -21.61
C ALA A 77 29.32 10.81 -20.46
N SER A 78 30.62 10.70 -20.17
CA SER A 78 31.23 9.87 -19.12
C SER A 78 30.53 10.00 -17.76
N PHE A 79 30.11 11.21 -17.36
CA PHE A 79 29.37 11.49 -16.12
C PHE A 79 28.07 10.69 -15.93
N LEU A 80 27.49 10.12 -17.00
CA LEU A 80 26.29 9.28 -16.91
C LEU A 80 26.52 8.04 -16.04
N ILE A 81 27.75 7.55 -15.90
CA ILE A 81 28.09 6.43 -14.99
C ILE A 81 27.80 6.77 -13.51
N LEU A 82 28.00 8.04 -13.11
CA LEU A 82 27.68 8.53 -11.78
C LEU A 82 26.17 8.54 -11.55
N ILE A 83 25.42 9.09 -12.53
CA ILE A 83 23.95 9.17 -12.48
C ILE A 83 23.34 7.76 -12.41
N ALA A 84 23.85 6.82 -13.22
CA ALA A 84 23.44 5.43 -13.19
C ALA A 84 23.69 4.79 -11.81
N SER A 85 24.84 5.06 -11.17
CA SER A 85 25.14 4.55 -9.82
C SER A 85 24.19 5.03 -8.72
N ILE A 86 23.62 6.24 -8.86
CA ILE A 86 22.63 6.80 -7.93
C ILE A 86 21.20 6.31 -8.23
N LEU A 87 20.86 6.10 -9.51
CA LEU A 87 19.57 5.52 -9.92
C LEU A 87 19.48 4.03 -9.54
N SER A 88 20.49 3.24 -9.90
CA SER A 88 20.47 1.77 -9.89
C SER A 88 21.62 1.15 -9.07
N PRO A 89 21.84 1.54 -7.80
CA PRO A 89 22.90 0.96 -6.97
C PRO A 89 22.61 -0.51 -6.63
N PRO A 90 23.64 -1.32 -6.32
CA PRO A 90 23.46 -2.69 -5.83
C PRO A 90 22.98 -2.71 -4.37
N GLY A 91 21.75 -2.27 -4.11
CA GLY A 91 21.10 -2.33 -2.79
C GLY A 91 20.37 -3.66 -2.52
N ASP A 92 19.95 -4.35 -3.57
CA ASP A 92 19.07 -5.52 -3.53
C ASP A 92 19.84 -6.86 -3.59
N PRO A 93 19.17 -8.03 -3.44
CA PRO A 93 19.80 -9.32 -3.71
C PRO A 93 20.37 -9.42 -5.12
N PHE A 94 21.43 -10.21 -5.28
CA PHE A 94 22.19 -10.38 -6.52
C PHE A 94 21.31 -10.58 -7.77
N LEU A 95 20.31 -11.46 -7.70
CA LEU A 95 19.42 -11.75 -8.82
C LEU A 95 18.49 -10.58 -9.20
N VAL A 96 18.06 -9.77 -8.23
CA VAL A 96 17.27 -8.54 -8.47
C VAL A 96 18.13 -7.49 -9.18
N VAL A 97 19.41 -7.39 -8.81
CA VAL A 97 20.37 -6.51 -9.50
C VAL A 97 20.57 -6.96 -10.94
N ILE A 98 20.83 -8.25 -11.20
CA ILE A 98 20.95 -8.77 -12.57
C ILE A 98 19.69 -8.50 -13.41
N GLU A 99 18.50 -8.84 -12.91
CA GLU A 99 17.25 -8.62 -13.65
C GLU A 99 17.08 -7.15 -14.04
N ARG A 100 17.34 -6.24 -13.10
CA ARG A 100 17.20 -4.80 -13.30
C ARG A 100 18.24 -4.24 -14.27
N GLU A 101 19.51 -4.59 -14.11
CA GLU A 101 20.57 -4.12 -15.02
C GLU A 101 20.39 -4.66 -16.45
N VAL A 102 19.98 -5.93 -16.60
CA VAL A 102 19.65 -6.51 -17.92
C VAL A 102 18.44 -5.80 -18.55
N LEU A 103 17.38 -5.52 -17.78
CA LEU A 103 16.23 -4.73 -18.27
C LEU A 103 16.64 -3.30 -18.68
N ILE A 104 17.50 -2.65 -17.89
CA ILE A 104 18.04 -1.31 -18.18
C ILE A 104 18.79 -1.30 -19.52
N VAL A 105 19.70 -2.27 -19.76
CA VAL A 105 20.45 -2.37 -21.02
C VAL A 105 19.53 -2.69 -22.20
N ILE A 106 18.61 -3.65 -22.06
CA ILE A 106 17.65 -4.01 -23.12
C ILE A 106 16.80 -2.79 -23.50
N PHE A 107 16.20 -2.10 -22.54
CA PHE A 107 15.38 -0.92 -22.81
C PHE A 107 16.20 0.20 -23.48
N ALA A 108 17.43 0.47 -23.03
CA ALA A 108 18.30 1.47 -23.63
C ALA A 108 18.68 1.13 -25.08
N THR A 109 19.05 -0.12 -25.37
CA THR A 109 19.39 -0.57 -26.74
C THR A 109 18.17 -0.57 -27.68
N SER A 110 17.00 -1.04 -27.23
CA SER A 110 15.74 -0.94 -28.00
C SER A 110 15.38 0.52 -28.30
N THR A 111 15.63 1.42 -27.36
CA THR A 111 15.41 2.87 -27.55
C THR A 111 16.40 3.46 -28.56
N TRP A 112 17.67 3.05 -28.52
CA TRP A 112 18.66 3.46 -29.52
C TRP A 112 18.30 2.96 -30.93
N ALA A 113 17.82 1.72 -31.06
CA ALA A 113 17.31 1.19 -32.33
C ALA A 113 16.12 2.02 -32.88
N TRP A 114 15.18 2.40 -32.01
CA TRP A 114 14.08 3.31 -32.36
C TRP A 114 14.59 4.70 -32.81
N CYS A 115 15.61 5.24 -32.13
CA CYS A 115 16.25 6.50 -32.54
C CYS A 115 16.92 6.37 -33.92
N CYS A 116 17.60 5.26 -34.20
CA CYS A 116 18.23 5.01 -35.51
C CYS A 116 17.20 4.91 -36.65
N LEU A 117 16.03 4.31 -36.41
CA LEU A 117 14.93 4.31 -37.38
C LEU A 117 14.43 5.75 -37.64
N GLY A 118 14.19 6.53 -36.58
CA GLY A 118 13.78 7.93 -36.69
C GLY A 118 14.81 8.80 -37.43
N MET A 119 16.10 8.65 -37.13
CA MET A 119 17.19 9.35 -37.82
C MET A 119 17.30 8.97 -39.30
N LYS A 120 17.09 7.69 -39.65
CA LYS A 120 17.08 7.26 -41.06
C LYS A 120 15.93 7.88 -41.84
N LEU A 121 14.72 7.90 -41.28
CA LEU A 121 13.54 8.49 -41.94
C LEU A 121 13.64 10.02 -42.01
N ALA A 122 14.21 10.67 -40.99
CA ALA A 122 14.48 12.10 -41.00
C ALA A 122 15.51 12.49 -42.07
N ASP A 123 16.57 11.69 -42.26
CA ASP A 123 17.57 11.96 -43.29
C ASP A 123 17.05 11.68 -44.72
N LEU A 124 16.13 10.73 -44.90
CA LEU A 124 15.41 10.56 -46.17
C LEU A 124 14.58 11.82 -46.53
N ALA A 125 14.02 12.51 -45.54
CA ALA A 125 13.27 13.76 -45.70
C ALA A 125 14.15 15.05 -45.76
N ARG A 126 15.47 14.93 -45.66
CA ARG A 126 16.42 16.05 -45.67
C ARG A 126 16.80 16.47 -47.08
N THR A 127 16.90 17.79 -47.32
CA THR A 127 17.36 18.34 -48.60
C THR A 127 18.86 18.65 -48.60
N ASN A 128 19.41 19.25 -47.54
CA ASN A 128 20.83 19.60 -47.46
C ASN A 128 21.64 18.52 -46.73
N ARG A 129 22.01 17.45 -47.43
CA ARG A 129 22.92 16.41 -46.89
C ARG A 129 24.38 16.84 -47.03
N GLN A 130 25.09 17.03 -45.93
CA GLN A 130 26.52 17.42 -45.91
C GLN A 130 27.33 16.45 -45.02
N PRO A 131 27.77 15.30 -45.56
CA PRO A 131 28.40 14.22 -44.78
C PRO A 131 29.86 14.48 -44.36
N GLY A 132 30.53 15.47 -44.97
CA GLY A 132 31.94 15.78 -44.68
C GLY A 132 32.18 16.68 -43.45
N ILE A 133 31.14 17.05 -42.71
CA ILE A 133 31.21 18.02 -41.61
C ILE A 133 31.33 17.29 -40.27
N SER A 134 32.23 17.74 -39.38
CA SER A 134 32.37 17.13 -38.05
C SER A 134 31.15 17.42 -37.16
N LEU A 135 30.86 16.54 -36.21
CA LEU A 135 29.76 16.72 -35.24
C LEU A 135 29.89 18.04 -34.47
N ALA A 136 31.11 18.42 -34.07
CA ALA A 136 31.37 19.66 -33.35
C ALA A 136 31.06 20.90 -34.21
N THR A 137 31.54 20.92 -35.46
CA THR A 137 31.29 22.02 -36.40
C THR A 137 29.83 22.12 -36.85
N ALA A 138 29.12 20.99 -36.95
CA ALA A 138 27.68 20.97 -37.24
C ALA A 138 26.86 21.57 -36.09
N ILE A 139 27.28 21.34 -34.84
CA ILE A 139 26.65 21.88 -33.63
C ILE A 139 27.02 23.35 -33.40
N SER A 140 28.25 23.78 -33.71
CA SER A 140 28.70 25.16 -33.50
C SER A 140 28.18 26.16 -34.55
N SER A 141 27.54 25.69 -35.63
CA SER A 141 27.07 26.54 -36.74
C SER A 141 25.83 27.39 -36.43
N GLY A 142 25.32 27.41 -35.19
CA GLY A 142 24.12 28.18 -34.85
C GLY A 142 22.81 27.45 -35.16
N GLY A 143 22.84 26.13 -35.35
CA GLY A 143 21.65 25.36 -35.79
C GLY A 143 21.29 25.57 -37.26
N GLN A 144 22.24 26.01 -38.10
CA GLN A 144 21.99 26.28 -39.53
C GLN A 144 21.37 25.11 -40.30
N TYR A 145 21.66 23.87 -39.89
CA TYR A 145 21.22 22.61 -40.51
C TYR A 145 19.84 22.11 -40.05
N VAL A 146 19.13 22.86 -39.21
CA VAL A 146 17.77 22.51 -38.76
C VAL A 146 16.77 22.78 -39.91
N GLU A 147 16.22 21.70 -40.46
CA GLU A 147 15.21 21.71 -41.53
C GLU A 147 13.84 21.23 -41.03
N ALA A 148 12.75 21.78 -41.56
CA ALA A 148 11.40 21.47 -41.11
C ALA A 148 10.99 19.99 -41.32
N GLY A 149 11.25 19.42 -42.50
CA GLY A 149 10.87 18.04 -42.84
C GLY A 149 11.49 16.99 -41.89
N PRO A 150 12.84 16.93 -41.79
CA PRO A 150 13.53 16.05 -40.83
C PRO A 150 13.06 16.26 -39.39
N THR A 151 12.84 17.52 -38.99
CA THR A 151 12.43 17.88 -37.63
C THR A 151 11.02 17.37 -37.29
N VAL A 152 10.06 17.43 -38.22
CA VAL A 152 8.72 16.86 -38.03
C VAL A 152 8.80 15.33 -37.84
N VAL A 153 9.62 14.63 -38.63
CA VAL A 153 9.83 13.18 -38.49
C VAL A 153 10.44 12.86 -37.11
N LEU A 154 11.48 13.56 -36.68
CA LEU A 154 12.08 13.41 -35.35
C LEU A 154 11.07 13.71 -34.23
N GLY A 155 10.20 14.72 -34.41
CA GLY A 155 9.14 15.07 -33.47
C GLY A 155 8.07 13.98 -33.30
N VAL A 156 7.69 13.29 -34.38
CA VAL A 156 6.79 12.12 -34.33
C VAL A 156 7.47 10.94 -33.63
N PHE A 157 8.74 10.66 -33.91
CA PHE A 157 9.49 9.59 -33.23
C PHE A 157 9.71 9.87 -31.73
N MET A 158 9.92 11.14 -31.36
CA MET A 158 10.02 11.63 -29.99
C MET A 158 8.68 11.47 -29.25
N PHE A 159 7.57 11.87 -29.88
CA PHE A 159 6.21 11.71 -29.34
C PHE A 159 5.91 10.23 -29.04
N THR A 160 5.98 9.38 -30.07
CA THR A 160 5.59 7.96 -29.99
C THR A 160 6.49 7.18 -29.04
N GLY A 161 7.82 7.39 -29.09
CA GLY A 161 8.76 6.74 -28.18
C GLY A 161 8.50 7.12 -26.72
N THR A 162 8.21 8.41 -26.45
CA THR A 162 7.93 8.87 -25.08
C THR A 162 6.59 8.36 -24.57
N ALA A 163 5.57 8.32 -25.41
CA ALA A 163 4.28 7.72 -25.07
C ALA A 163 4.43 6.24 -24.71
N ILE A 164 5.15 5.44 -25.50
CA ILE A 164 5.39 4.01 -25.21
C ILE A 164 6.15 3.83 -23.87
N LEU A 165 7.25 4.56 -23.67
CA LEU A 165 8.06 4.45 -22.45
C LEU A 165 7.31 4.89 -21.18
N LEU A 166 6.51 5.96 -21.25
CA LEU A 166 5.74 6.46 -20.11
C LEU A 166 4.44 5.68 -19.88
N TYR A 167 3.85 5.06 -20.91
CA TYR A 167 2.82 4.04 -20.75
C TYR A 167 3.35 2.82 -20.00
N LEU A 168 4.51 2.28 -20.41
CA LEU A 168 5.15 1.14 -19.73
C LEU A 168 5.48 1.47 -18.27
N ARG A 169 6.02 2.67 -17.99
CA ARG A 169 6.26 3.18 -16.63
C ARG A 169 4.98 3.26 -15.79
N ALA A 170 3.87 3.76 -16.35
CA ALA A 170 2.59 3.87 -15.64
C ALA A 170 1.86 2.52 -15.48
N ARG A 171 2.14 1.55 -16.36
CA ARG A 171 1.53 0.21 -16.32
C ARG A 171 2.27 -0.79 -15.42
N LYS A 172 3.60 -0.73 -15.38
CA LYS A 172 4.45 -1.62 -14.54
C LYS A 172 4.90 -1.00 -13.21
N GLY A 173 4.42 0.20 -12.89
CA GLY A 173 4.50 0.80 -11.56
C GLY A 173 5.92 0.93 -10.96
N PRO A 174 6.05 0.96 -9.62
CA PRO A 174 7.32 1.04 -8.92
C PRO A 174 8.06 -0.32 -8.89
N GLY A 175 8.56 -0.76 -10.05
CA GLY A 175 9.33 -2.00 -10.23
C GLY A 175 10.70 -1.80 -10.91
N PRO A 176 11.41 -2.88 -11.29
CA PRO A 176 12.72 -2.78 -11.96
C PRO A 176 12.64 -2.01 -13.30
N TYR A 177 11.48 -2.03 -13.95
CA TYR A 177 11.17 -1.26 -15.17
C TYR A 177 11.26 0.27 -14.99
N LEU A 178 11.10 0.79 -13.77
CA LEU A 178 11.03 2.25 -13.54
C LEU A 178 12.33 2.93 -13.97
N PHE A 179 13.49 2.44 -13.52
CA PHE A 179 14.79 3.02 -13.88
C PHE A 179 15.17 2.76 -15.34
N ALA A 180 14.79 1.60 -15.89
CA ALA A 180 14.94 1.29 -17.31
C ALA A 180 14.19 2.31 -18.19
N CYS A 181 12.92 2.57 -17.90
CA CYS A 181 12.13 3.58 -18.62
C CYS A 181 12.70 5.00 -18.46
N MET A 182 13.18 5.37 -17.25
CA MET A 182 13.79 6.69 -17.02
C MET A 182 15.07 6.90 -17.86
N LEU A 183 15.97 5.91 -17.88
CA LEU A 183 17.21 5.96 -18.66
C LEU A 183 16.95 5.89 -20.16
N SER A 184 15.94 5.14 -20.60
CA SER A 184 15.45 5.17 -21.98
C SER A 184 14.90 6.53 -22.38
N CYS A 185 14.10 7.22 -21.56
CA CYS A 185 13.63 8.57 -21.89
C CYS A 185 14.80 9.55 -22.07
N ILE A 186 15.83 9.46 -21.23
CA ILE A 186 17.08 10.24 -21.38
C ILE A 186 17.78 9.90 -22.71
N CYS A 187 17.90 8.60 -23.05
CA CYS A 187 18.50 8.13 -24.30
C CYS A 187 17.74 8.64 -25.54
N LEU A 188 16.41 8.55 -25.51
CA LEU A 188 15.51 8.99 -26.58
C LEU A 188 15.64 10.51 -26.83
N THR A 189 15.54 11.32 -25.77
CA THR A 189 15.57 12.78 -25.92
C THR A 189 16.95 13.29 -26.31
N ILE A 190 18.05 12.81 -25.71
CA ILE A 190 19.39 13.24 -26.10
C ILE A 190 19.67 12.87 -27.58
N SER A 191 19.32 11.66 -28.00
CA SER A 191 19.56 11.20 -29.37
C SER A 191 18.78 12.02 -30.40
N LEU A 192 17.46 12.18 -30.22
CA LEU A 192 16.61 12.84 -31.20
C LEU A 192 16.76 14.38 -31.22
N THR A 193 17.03 15.02 -30.08
CA THR A 193 17.30 16.47 -30.06
C THR A 193 18.66 16.81 -30.68
N THR A 194 19.69 15.98 -30.46
CA THR A 194 20.99 16.17 -31.11
C THR A 194 20.91 15.93 -32.62
N ALA A 195 20.18 14.89 -33.06
CA ALA A 195 20.04 14.55 -34.47
C ALA A 195 19.40 15.66 -35.34
N ALA A 196 18.54 16.49 -34.75
CA ALA A 196 17.92 17.62 -35.46
C ALA A 196 18.94 18.69 -35.91
N MET A 197 20.07 18.83 -35.19
CA MET A 197 21.10 19.83 -35.48
C MET A 197 22.17 19.38 -36.49
N VAL A 198 22.19 18.10 -36.89
CA VAL A 198 23.31 17.48 -37.63
C VAL A 198 22.88 17.12 -39.07
N PRO A 199 23.56 17.59 -40.14
CA PRO A 199 23.14 17.43 -41.54
C PRO A 199 23.37 16.03 -42.15
N PHE A 200 23.64 15.02 -41.33
CA PHE A 200 23.85 13.62 -41.72
C PHE A 200 23.33 12.68 -40.61
N PRO A 201 23.02 11.40 -40.92
CA PRO A 201 22.40 10.50 -39.94
C PRO A 201 23.45 9.89 -38.99
N TYR A 202 23.72 10.58 -37.87
CA TYR A 202 24.72 10.15 -36.89
C TYR A 202 24.22 9.03 -35.95
N TYR A 203 24.09 7.82 -36.50
CA TYR A 203 23.60 6.63 -35.77
C TYR A 203 24.37 6.29 -34.49
N GLN A 204 25.65 6.67 -34.40
CA GLN A 204 26.51 6.34 -33.25
C GLN A 204 26.21 7.13 -31.96
N ILE A 205 25.29 8.12 -31.99
CA ILE A 205 24.97 8.97 -30.83
C ILE A 205 24.60 8.18 -29.56
N GLY A 206 23.88 7.06 -29.69
CA GLY A 206 23.47 6.22 -28.56
C GLY A 206 24.63 5.51 -27.85
N ARG A 207 25.79 5.33 -28.52
CA ARG A 207 26.99 4.73 -27.91
C ARG A 207 27.48 5.54 -26.71
N ALA A 208 27.41 6.88 -26.78
CA ALA A 208 27.81 7.77 -25.69
C ALA A 208 26.95 7.63 -24.41
N ILE A 209 25.78 6.98 -24.52
CA ILE A 209 24.84 6.76 -23.40
C ILE A 209 24.92 5.31 -22.94
N ILE A 210 24.94 4.36 -23.87
CA ILE A 210 24.92 2.92 -23.59
C ILE A 210 26.27 2.42 -23.04
N VAL A 211 27.41 2.99 -23.47
CA VAL A 211 28.73 2.59 -22.93
C VAL A 211 28.89 2.91 -21.44
N PRO A 212 28.73 4.18 -20.96
CA PRO A 212 28.80 4.46 -19.52
C PRO A 212 27.76 3.67 -18.70
N LEU A 213 26.58 3.44 -19.27
CA LEU A 213 25.54 2.64 -18.63
C LEU A 213 25.93 1.16 -18.49
N GLY A 214 26.51 0.56 -19.54
CA GLY A 214 27.03 -0.81 -19.50
C GLY A 214 28.18 -0.99 -18.51
N PHE A 215 29.10 -0.02 -18.42
CA PHE A 215 30.13 -0.01 -17.36
C PHE A 215 29.50 0.02 -15.97
N HIS A 216 28.52 0.89 -15.70
CA HIS A 216 27.77 0.89 -14.43
C HIS A 216 27.14 -0.48 -14.15
N SER A 217 26.42 -1.06 -15.11
CA SER A 217 25.75 -2.36 -14.94
C SER A 217 26.73 -3.48 -14.59
N VAL A 218 27.91 -3.52 -15.21
CA VAL A 218 28.99 -4.47 -14.86
C VAL A 218 29.50 -4.23 -13.44
N ILE A 219 29.77 -2.97 -13.05
CA ILE A 219 30.22 -2.63 -11.69
C ILE A 219 29.17 -3.03 -10.64
N ALA A 220 27.88 -2.75 -10.90
CA ALA A 220 26.78 -3.08 -10.01
C ALA A 220 26.65 -4.61 -9.79
N VAL A 221 26.74 -5.40 -10.86
CA VAL A 221 26.71 -6.87 -10.78
C VAL A 221 27.95 -7.42 -10.06
N LEU A 222 29.16 -6.93 -10.38
CA LEU A 222 30.39 -7.36 -9.70
C LEU A 222 30.37 -7.01 -8.21
N CYS A 223 29.90 -5.83 -7.83
CA CYS A 223 29.77 -5.43 -6.42
C CYS A 223 28.69 -6.26 -5.68
N ALA A 224 27.60 -6.64 -6.36
CA ALA A 224 26.57 -7.51 -5.78
C ALA A 224 27.04 -8.97 -5.56
N ILE A 225 28.06 -9.43 -6.31
CA ILE A 225 28.73 -10.72 -6.10
C ILE A 225 29.82 -10.61 -5.01
N GLY A 226 30.75 -9.68 -5.17
CA GLY A 226 31.99 -9.66 -4.38
C GLY A 226 31.87 -9.04 -2.99
N ILE A 227 30.97 -8.06 -2.81
CA ILE A 227 30.87 -7.29 -1.56
C ILE A 227 29.55 -7.67 -0.88
N PHE A 228 29.64 -8.34 0.27
CA PHE A 228 28.47 -8.79 1.06
C PHE A 228 27.31 -9.36 0.21
N PRO A 229 27.53 -10.44 -0.57
CA PRO A 229 26.49 -11.03 -1.41
C PRO A 229 25.27 -11.49 -0.60
N GLN A 230 24.08 -11.21 -1.13
CA GLN A 230 22.80 -11.59 -0.55
C GLN A 230 21.93 -12.27 -1.62
N THR A 231 21.38 -13.44 -1.30
CA THR A 231 20.45 -14.17 -2.18
C THR A 231 18.99 -13.78 -1.87
N VAL A 232 18.06 -14.09 -2.78
CA VAL A 232 16.64 -13.77 -2.61
C VAL A 232 16.06 -14.53 -1.41
N SER A 233 16.38 -15.83 -1.26
CA SER A 233 15.94 -16.63 -0.10
C SER A 233 16.47 -16.10 1.22
N ALA A 234 17.69 -15.54 1.22
CA ALA A 234 18.29 -14.93 2.41
C ALA A 234 17.56 -13.62 2.81
N GLN A 235 17.10 -12.82 1.84
CA GLN A 235 16.24 -11.66 2.10
C GLN A 235 14.84 -12.09 2.54
N PHE A 236 14.22 -13.06 1.83
CA PHE A 236 12.86 -13.56 2.08
C PHE A 236 12.68 -14.08 3.51
N THR A 237 13.55 -14.99 3.96
CA THR A 237 13.54 -15.52 5.34
C THR A 237 13.76 -14.42 6.39
N THR A 238 14.51 -13.36 6.07
CA THR A 238 14.69 -12.20 6.97
C THR A 238 13.41 -11.34 7.03
N ARG A 239 12.72 -11.13 5.90
CA ARG A 239 11.39 -10.48 5.88
C ARG A 239 10.33 -11.33 6.59
N LEU A 240 10.41 -12.65 6.52
CA LEU A 240 9.52 -13.58 7.21
C LEU A 240 9.73 -13.53 8.74
N TYR A 241 10.98 -13.45 9.20
CA TYR A 241 11.30 -13.15 10.60
C TYR A 241 10.69 -11.79 11.04
N CYS A 242 10.72 -10.76 10.19
CA CYS A 242 10.05 -9.47 10.46
C CYS A 242 8.51 -9.55 10.50
N VAL A 243 7.87 -10.63 10.03
CA VAL A 243 6.42 -10.86 10.23
C VAL A 243 6.18 -11.53 11.59
N PHE A 244 7.00 -12.49 12.00
CA PHE A 244 6.83 -13.20 13.27
C PHE A 244 7.27 -12.38 14.49
N ALA A 245 8.30 -11.53 14.39
CA ALA A 245 8.80 -10.76 15.54
C ALA A 245 7.76 -9.80 16.17
N PRO A 246 6.96 -9.04 15.39
CA PRO A 246 5.87 -8.24 15.97
C PRO A 246 4.72 -9.10 16.50
N LEU A 247 4.52 -10.32 16.00
CA LEU A 247 3.52 -11.26 16.54
C LEU A 247 3.94 -11.84 17.91
N VAL A 248 5.22 -12.12 18.14
CA VAL A 248 5.71 -12.46 19.50
C VAL A 248 5.48 -11.29 20.45
N ARG A 249 5.85 -10.07 20.05
CA ARG A 249 5.59 -8.87 20.87
C ARG A 249 4.10 -8.60 21.07
N SER A 250 3.25 -8.94 20.11
CA SER A 250 1.78 -8.90 20.24
C SER A 250 1.30 -9.82 21.36
N ILE A 251 1.80 -11.06 21.44
CA ILE A 251 1.43 -12.00 22.50
C ILE A 251 1.91 -11.52 23.87
N ASP A 252 3.13 -10.98 23.97
CA ASP A 252 3.62 -10.40 25.23
C ASP A 252 2.75 -9.22 25.69
N LEU A 253 2.40 -8.30 24.78
CA LEU A 253 1.47 -7.20 25.08
C LEU A 253 0.05 -7.68 25.44
N HIS A 254 -0.44 -8.76 24.82
CA HIS A 254 -1.70 -9.40 25.24
C HIS A 254 -1.63 -9.91 26.69
N ARG A 255 -0.51 -10.54 27.09
CA ARG A 255 -0.32 -11.05 28.46
C ARG A 255 -0.07 -9.94 29.48
N GLU A 256 0.48 -8.81 29.08
CA GLU A 256 0.58 -7.60 29.89
C GLU A 256 -0.80 -6.96 30.10
N LEU A 257 -1.59 -6.77 29.04
CA LEU A 257 -2.95 -6.22 29.12
C LEU A 257 -3.93 -7.12 29.90
N LEU A 258 -3.79 -8.45 29.81
CA LEU A 258 -4.57 -9.38 30.64
C LEU A 258 -4.26 -9.27 32.15
N LYS A 259 -3.09 -8.73 32.52
CA LYS A 259 -2.69 -8.51 33.93
C LYS A 259 -3.00 -7.10 34.43
N MET A 260 -3.22 -6.13 33.54
CA MET A 260 -3.43 -4.73 33.87
C MET A 260 -4.93 -4.42 34.07
N PRO A 261 -5.35 -3.70 35.12
CA PRO A 261 -6.71 -3.18 35.26
C PRO A 261 -7.12 -2.29 34.08
N SER A 262 -8.34 -2.41 33.58
CA SER A 262 -8.84 -1.59 32.45
C SER A 262 -8.94 -0.09 32.79
N THR A 263 -9.05 0.24 34.08
CA THR A 263 -9.04 1.60 34.63
C THR A 263 -7.64 2.21 34.76
N CYS A 264 -6.57 1.48 34.46
CA CYS A 264 -5.20 1.97 34.53
C CYS A 264 -4.94 2.99 33.39
N PRO A 265 -4.33 4.17 33.66
CA PRO A 265 -4.02 5.14 32.60
C PRO A 265 -3.07 4.60 31.52
N ASP A 266 -2.25 3.59 31.84
CA ASP A 266 -1.34 2.93 30.90
C ASP A 266 -2.05 1.89 29.99
N PHE A 267 -3.32 1.56 30.23
CA PHE A 267 -4.08 0.59 29.44
C PHE A 267 -4.27 1.04 27.99
N ALA A 268 -4.73 2.27 27.78
CA ALA A 268 -4.94 2.85 26.45
C ALA A 268 -3.64 2.95 25.60
N PRO A 269 -2.51 3.50 26.08
CA PRO A 269 -1.26 3.52 25.30
C PRO A 269 -0.67 2.12 25.08
N THR A 270 -0.89 1.15 25.98
CA THR A 270 -0.47 -0.24 25.78
C THR A 270 -1.32 -0.94 24.71
N SER A 271 -2.65 -0.76 24.75
CA SER A 271 -3.59 -1.21 23.70
C SER A 271 -3.25 -0.61 22.32
N GLN A 272 -2.95 0.69 22.25
CA GLN A 272 -2.49 1.31 21.02
C GLN A 272 -1.12 0.76 20.55
N SER A 273 -0.25 0.35 21.48
CA SER A 273 1.04 -0.26 21.16
C SER A 273 0.92 -1.69 20.64
N LEU A 274 -0.07 -2.45 21.12
CA LEU A 274 -0.46 -3.75 20.57
C LEU A 274 -0.99 -3.62 19.13
N SER A 275 -1.89 -2.66 18.89
CA SER A 275 -2.39 -2.36 17.53
C SER A 275 -1.25 -1.97 16.57
N LYS A 276 -0.28 -1.17 17.02
CA LYS A 276 0.96 -0.86 16.26
C LYS A 276 1.82 -2.11 15.97
N ALA A 277 1.92 -3.05 16.91
CA ALA A 277 2.67 -4.30 16.70
C ALA A 277 2.02 -5.18 15.61
N VAL A 278 0.70 -5.37 15.67
CA VAL A 278 -0.01 -6.19 14.67
C VAL A 278 -0.03 -5.52 13.29
N THR A 279 -0.28 -4.21 13.21
CA THR A 279 -0.19 -3.47 11.93
C THR A 279 1.23 -3.44 11.36
N SER A 280 2.27 -3.53 12.20
CA SER A 280 3.65 -3.74 11.75
C SER A 280 3.87 -5.13 11.12
N ALA A 281 3.23 -6.18 11.63
CA ALA A 281 3.24 -7.51 10.99
C ALA A 281 2.49 -7.49 9.64
N GLU A 282 1.34 -6.81 9.55
CA GLU A 282 0.63 -6.63 8.28
C GLU A 282 1.48 -5.86 7.24
N ALA A 283 2.17 -4.80 7.65
CA ALA A 283 3.09 -4.06 6.78
C ALA A 283 4.28 -4.92 6.31
N ALA A 284 4.82 -5.78 7.18
CA ALA A 284 5.91 -6.70 6.82
C ALA A 284 5.48 -7.75 5.78
N LEU A 285 4.22 -8.19 5.76
CA LEU A 285 3.70 -9.12 4.74
C LEU A 285 3.77 -8.56 3.32
N VAL A 286 3.60 -7.25 3.12
CA VAL A 286 3.71 -6.60 1.80
C VAL A 286 5.15 -6.68 1.28
N LEU A 287 6.13 -6.41 2.15
CA LEU A 287 7.56 -6.50 1.82
C LEU A 287 8.02 -7.96 1.63
N LEU A 288 7.41 -8.91 2.34
CA LEU A 288 7.64 -10.33 2.13
C LEU A 288 7.08 -10.81 0.77
N ALA A 289 5.88 -10.35 0.39
CA ALA A 289 5.26 -10.68 -0.88
C ALA A 289 6.10 -10.19 -2.08
N SER A 290 6.62 -8.95 -2.03
CA SER A 290 7.52 -8.45 -3.10
C SER A 290 8.83 -9.25 -3.20
N SER A 291 9.36 -9.71 -2.07
CA SER A 291 10.55 -10.58 -2.01
C SER A 291 10.30 -11.98 -2.59
N GLY A 292 9.04 -12.46 -2.59
CA GLY A 292 8.66 -13.79 -3.08
C GLY A 292 8.72 -13.95 -4.61
N ARG A 293 8.67 -12.86 -5.38
CA ARG A 293 8.54 -12.90 -6.85
C ARG A 293 9.68 -13.66 -7.55
N LEU A 294 10.92 -13.45 -7.11
CA LEU A 294 12.12 -14.10 -7.67
C LEU A 294 12.59 -15.31 -6.86
N LEU A 295 11.90 -15.66 -5.77
CA LEU A 295 12.23 -16.82 -4.93
C LEU A 295 12.33 -18.15 -5.71
N PRO A 296 11.46 -18.46 -6.71
CA PRO A 296 11.60 -19.67 -7.53
C PRO A 296 12.84 -19.68 -8.44
N SER A 297 13.50 -18.52 -8.60
CA SER A 297 14.64 -18.32 -9.49
C SER A 297 15.96 -18.11 -8.74
N ASP A 298 15.96 -18.20 -7.40
CA ASP A 298 17.16 -17.97 -6.58
C ASP A 298 18.19 -19.10 -6.74
N LEU A 299 19.47 -18.72 -6.92
CA LEU A 299 20.59 -19.65 -6.95
C LEU A 299 21.18 -19.77 -5.54
N ILE A 300 20.93 -20.89 -4.85
CA ILE A 300 21.36 -21.04 -3.45
C ILE A 300 21.80 -22.46 -3.10
N TYR A 301 22.99 -22.57 -2.48
CA TYR A 301 23.39 -23.77 -1.74
C TYR A 301 22.77 -23.71 -0.34
N ASN A 302 21.78 -24.57 -0.07
CA ASN A 302 21.03 -24.61 1.18
C ASN A 302 20.40 -25.99 1.44
N ARG A 303 20.00 -26.24 2.68
CA ARG A 303 19.23 -27.43 3.08
C ARG A 303 17.79 -27.37 2.55
N PHE A 304 17.09 -26.28 2.82
CA PHE A 304 15.73 -26.02 2.31
C PHE A 304 15.78 -25.38 0.91
N ALA A 305 14.87 -25.80 0.03
CA ALA A 305 14.68 -25.16 -1.27
C ALA A 305 13.98 -23.80 -1.11
N PRO A 306 14.16 -22.84 -2.04
CA PRO A 306 13.51 -21.53 -1.95
C PRO A 306 11.99 -21.59 -1.81
N MET A 307 11.34 -22.54 -2.49
CA MET A 307 9.88 -22.71 -2.48
C MET A 307 9.33 -23.32 -1.19
N ASP A 308 10.16 -23.97 -0.37
CA ASP A 308 9.75 -24.62 0.88
C ASP A 308 9.21 -23.60 1.91
N TYR A 309 9.57 -22.33 1.79
CA TYR A 309 9.07 -21.25 2.67
C TYR A 309 7.70 -20.67 2.26
N LYS A 310 7.11 -21.10 1.12
CA LYS A 310 5.83 -20.55 0.65
C LYS A 310 4.63 -20.97 1.52
N PRO A 311 4.44 -22.23 1.95
CA PRO A 311 3.37 -22.60 2.87
C PRO A 311 3.47 -21.82 4.19
N ILE A 312 4.70 -21.65 4.70
CA ILE A 312 5.01 -20.87 5.90
C ILE A 312 4.61 -19.39 5.74
N GLN A 313 4.84 -18.78 4.57
CA GLN A 313 4.34 -17.43 4.26
C GLN A 313 2.80 -17.36 4.33
N ASP A 314 2.10 -18.34 3.76
CA ASP A 314 0.64 -18.35 3.73
C ASP A 314 0.00 -18.73 5.09
N ILE A 315 0.71 -19.46 5.95
CA ILE A 315 0.37 -19.61 7.38
C ILE A 315 0.55 -18.26 8.10
N GLY A 316 1.73 -17.65 8.03
CA GLY A 316 2.01 -16.35 8.67
C GLY A 316 1.07 -15.22 8.24
N ARG A 317 0.65 -15.21 6.97
CA ARG A 317 -0.38 -14.32 6.42
C ARG A 317 -1.73 -14.49 7.12
N ARG A 318 -2.17 -15.74 7.35
CA ARG A 318 -3.41 -16.05 8.09
C ARG A 318 -3.29 -15.71 9.57
N MET A 319 -2.13 -15.95 10.18
CA MET A 319 -1.86 -15.65 11.60
C MET A 319 -1.97 -14.15 11.90
N ALA A 320 -1.39 -13.28 11.07
CA ALA A 320 -1.47 -11.82 11.28
C ALA A 320 -2.93 -11.32 11.31
N VAL A 321 -3.78 -11.81 10.40
CA VAL A 321 -5.21 -11.48 10.37
C VAL A 321 -5.93 -11.99 11.63
N ARG A 322 -5.58 -13.17 12.16
CA ARG A 322 -6.15 -13.67 13.41
C ARG A 322 -5.68 -12.90 14.64
N ALA A 323 -4.43 -12.44 14.67
CA ALA A 323 -3.92 -11.54 15.73
C ALA A 323 -4.60 -10.17 15.73
N ASN A 324 -4.93 -9.62 14.55
CA ASN A 324 -5.75 -8.40 14.47
C ASN A 324 -7.14 -8.64 15.10
N GLY A 325 -7.75 -9.80 14.84
CA GLY A 325 -8.99 -10.21 15.49
C GLY A 325 -8.89 -10.37 17.02
N MET A 326 -7.78 -10.91 17.54
CA MET A 326 -7.52 -10.92 18.99
C MET A 326 -7.43 -9.49 19.56
N THR A 327 -6.91 -8.54 18.79
CA THR A 327 -6.75 -7.13 19.21
C THR A 327 -8.10 -6.41 19.34
N VAL A 328 -9.14 -6.83 18.59
CA VAL A 328 -10.49 -6.24 18.65
C VAL A 328 -11.08 -6.31 20.07
N TYR A 329 -10.81 -7.38 20.83
CA TYR A 329 -11.29 -7.56 22.22
C TYR A 329 -10.97 -6.34 23.11
N TRP A 330 -9.74 -5.83 23.06
CA TRP A 330 -9.33 -4.67 23.86
C TRP A 330 -10.12 -3.41 23.51
N THR A 331 -10.54 -3.27 22.25
CA THR A 331 -11.36 -2.15 21.81
C THR A 331 -12.82 -2.26 22.27
N LEU A 332 -13.29 -3.46 22.64
CA LEU A 332 -14.65 -3.71 23.14
C LEU A 332 -14.76 -3.52 24.67
N ILE A 333 -13.64 -3.59 25.40
CA ILE A 333 -13.59 -3.42 26.86
C ILE A 333 -12.93 -2.11 27.32
N ASP A 334 -12.46 -1.26 26.40
CA ASP A 334 -11.89 0.05 26.72
C ASP A 334 -12.97 1.00 27.32
N PRO A 335 -12.87 1.41 28.59
CA PRO A 335 -13.86 2.29 29.22
C PRO A 335 -13.77 3.75 28.74
N LEU A 336 -12.64 4.16 28.16
CA LEU A 336 -12.42 5.52 27.65
C LEU A 336 -12.88 5.69 26.19
N ARG A 337 -13.31 4.62 25.54
CA ARG A 337 -13.85 4.64 24.18
C ARG A 337 -15.26 5.23 24.14
N GLU A 338 -15.46 6.25 23.31
CA GLU A 338 -16.80 6.61 22.80
C GLU A 338 -17.42 5.38 22.11
N ARG A 339 -18.37 4.69 22.78
CA ARG A 339 -18.96 3.42 22.31
C ARG A 339 -19.53 3.56 20.89
N PHE A 340 -20.15 4.70 20.62
CA PHE A 340 -20.46 5.19 19.29
C PHE A 340 -19.95 6.63 19.17
N PRO A 341 -19.36 7.02 18.04
CA PRO A 341 -18.90 8.39 17.87
C PRO A 341 -20.09 9.33 17.84
N VAL A 342 -20.13 10.32 18.73
CA VAL A 342 -21.19 11.35 18.71
C VAL A 342 -21.17 12.02 17.33
N THR A 343 -22.31 12.01 16.64
CA THR A 343 -22.43 12.66 15.33
C THR A 343 -22.05 14.12 15.50
N PRO A 344 -21.00 14.64 14.82
CA PRO A 344 -20.67 16.06 14.93
C PRO A 344 -21.89 16.86 14.51
N GLY A 345 -22.41 17.66 15.44
CA GLY A 345 -23.67 18.40 15.24
C GLY A 345 -23.63 19.15 13.89
N PRO A 346 -24.76 19.22 13.17
CA PRO A 346 -24.80 19.81 11.84
C PRO A 346 -24.16 21.20 11.89
N SER A 347 -23.13 21.40 11.07
CA SER A 347 -22.24 22.56 11.18
C SER A 347 -22.97 23.84 10.78
N ARG A 348 -23.65 24.45 11.77
CA ARG A 348 -24.27 25.76 11.65
C ARG A 348 -23.17 26.78 11.36
N PRO A 349 -23.38 27.72 10.43
CA PRO A 349 -22.62 28.97 10.42
C PRO A 349 -22.81 29.68 11.76
N ASP A 350 -21.79 30.38 12.25
CA ASP A 350 -21.85 31.08 13.54
C ASP A 350 -22.84 32.26 13.49
N THR A 351 -24.04 32.04 14.02
CA THR A 351 -24.95 33.11 14.45
C THR A 351 -25.04 33.10 15.98
N PRO A 352 -24.79 34.22 16.68
CA PRO A 352 -24.71 34.24 18.14
C PRO A 352 -26.09 34.04 18.77
N GLY A 353 -26.24 32.97 19.56
CA GLY A 353 -27.51 32.60 20.20
C GLY A 353 -27.31 31.80 21.49
N ILE A 354 -27.29 32.52 22.61
CA ILE A 354 -27.53 32.08 24.01
C ILE A 354 -27.12 30.64 24.36
N MET A 355 -26.02 30.49 25.09
CA MET A 355 -25.68 29.24 25.78
C MET A 355 -26.74 28.91 26.85
N THR A 356 -27.32 27.71 26.80
CA THR A 356 -27.86 27.05 27.99
C THR A 356 -26.76 26.21 28.65
N PRO A 357 -26.67 26.19 29.99
CA PRO A 357 -25.55 25.53 30.68
C PRO A 357 -25.68 24.00 30.68
N VAL A 358 -24.54 23.32 30.57
CA VAL A 358 -24.45 21.86 30.79
C VAL A 358 -24.76 21.59 32.27
N ARG A 359 -25.78 20.76 32.53
CA ARG A 359 -26.21 20.45 33.91
C ARG A 359 -25.33 19.33 34.48
N SER A 360 -24.36 19.72 35.31
CA SER A 360 -23.57 18.79 36.13
C SER A 360 -24.46 17.98 37.06
N GLY A 361 -24.13 16.70 37.27
CA GLY A 361 -24.84 15.83 38.21
C GLY A 361 -24.67 16.24 39.67
N ALA A 362 -25.68 15.96 40.48
CA ALA A 362 -25.67 16.07 41.94
C ALA A 362 -26.49 14.91 42.54
N ALA A 363 -26.15 14.48 43.75
CA ALA A 363 -26.61 13.20 44.30
C ALA A 363 -27.90 13.29 45.14
N SER A 364 -28.60 12.14 45.21
CA SER A 364 -29.36 11.62 46.35
C SER A 364 -30.02 12.60 47.33
N ILE A 365 -31.35 12.68 47.29
CA ILE A 365 -32.18 12.71 48.52
C ILE A 365 -33.30 11.67 48.38
N ARG A 366 -33.41 10.76 49.35
CA ARG A 366 -34.60 9.92 49.55
C ARG A 366 -35.65 10.71 50.33
N HIS A 367 -36.93 10.62 49.96
CA HIS A 367 -38.03 10.74 50.92
C HIS A 367 -39.13 9.72 50.61
N SER A 368 -40.05 9.52 51.57
CA SER A 368 -40.71 8.24 51.78
C SER A 368 -42.15 8.36 52.25
N ARG A 369 -42.93 7.31 51.97
CA ARG A 369 -44.14 6.84 52.69
C ARG A 369 -45.44 7.65 52.50
N ALA A 370 -46.50 6.89 52.21
CA ALA A 370 -47.88 7.08 52.67
C ALA A 370 -48.67 8.34 52.20
N SER A 371 -50.02 8.34 52.16
CA SER A 371 -51.03 7.27 52.02
C SER A 371 -52.42 7.94 51.85
N SER A 372 -53.45 7.18 51.44
CA SER A 372 -54.90 7.44 51.73
C SER A 372 -55.53 8.76 51.16
N LEU A 373 -56.85 8.94 51.03
CA LEU A 373 -58.02 8.04 50.92
C LEU A 373 -59.20 8.82 50.27
N GLU A 374 -60.13 8.07 49.64
CA GLU A 374 -61.59 8.29 49.53
C GLU A 374 -62.28 9.66 49.22
N ARG A 375 -63.10 9.62 48.14
CA ARG A 375 -64.59 9.80 48.14
C ARG A 375 -65.25 11.19 47.96
N SER A 376 -66.28 11.19 47.09
CA SER A 376 -67.21 12.26 46.65
C SER A 376 -68.42 12.43 47.63
N PRO A 377 -69.53 13.18 47.33
CA PRO A 377 -69.93 13.98 46.14
C PRO A 377 -70.65 15.34 46.43
N ASP A 378 -71.26 15.95 45.39
CA ASP A 378 -72.63 16.58 45.34
C ASP A 378 -72.82 18.03 44.80
N GLY A 379 -73.94 18.23 44.06
CA GLY A 379 -74.51 19.51 43.54
C GLY A 379 -73.87 20.04 42.23
N GLY A 380 -74.58 20.45 41.15
CA GLY A 380 -76.01 20.74 40.88
C GLY A 380 -76.22 22.26 40.66
N SER A 381 -76.92 22.83 39.67
CA SER A 381 -77.75 22.41 38.48
C SER A 381 -77.38 23.31 37.25
N HIS A 382 -78.02 23.48 36.08
CA HIS A 382 -79.33 23.26 35.41
C HIS A 382 -79.11 22.87 33.90
N LEU A 383 -80.01 22.23 33.14
CA LEU A 383 -81.24 22.68 32.42
C LEU A 383 -81.06 23.90 31.46
N ALA A 384 -81.54 23.92 30.20
CA ALA A 384 -82.55 23.05 29.53
C ALA A 384 -82.38 22.87 27.99
N ASP A 385 -83.27 22.03 27.42
CA ASP A 385 -83.77 21.91 26.02
C ASP A 385 -82.89 21.32 24.87
N THR A 386 -83.42 20.60 23.83
CA THR A 386 -84.51 19.59 23.67
C THR A 386 -84.31 18.79 22.33
N VAL A 387 -84.92 17.61 22.17
CA VAL A 387 -85.33 16.90 20.91
C VAL A 387 -84.45 15.74 20.34
N THR A 388 -84.91 14.50 20.59
CA THR A 388 -84.72 13.18 19.89
C THR A 388 -83.33 12.50 19.82
N ASN A 389 -83.11 11.19 20.09
CA ASN A 389 -83.86 9.89 20.02
C ASN A 389 -83.58 9.09 18.72
N LEU A 390 -83.33 7.76 18.68
CA LEU A 390 -83.31 6.65 19.69
C LEU A 390 -82.22 5.58 19.37
N ASP A 391 -81.75 4.86 20.40
CA ASP A 391 -81.64 3.38 20.63
C ASP A 391 -81.22 2.42 19.46
N ASP A 392 -80.44 1.32 19.63
CA ASP A 392 -79.58 0.79 20.73
C ASP A 392 -78.45 -0.13 20.11
N THR A 393 -77.92 -1.30 20.54
CA THR A 393 -78.18 -2.32 21.61
C THR A 393 -76.89 -3.12 21.96
N GLU A 394 -76.97 -4.00 22.98
CA GLU A 394 -75.98 -5.01 23.46
C GLU A 394 -75.74 -6.17 22.43
N ASP A 395 -74.91 -7.22 22.61
CA ASP A 395 -74.19 -7.79 23.77
C ASP A 395 -72.91 -8.63 23.34
N ARG A 396 -72.38 -9.45 24.25
CA ARG A 396 -71.07 -10.15 24.27
C ARG A 396 -70.99 -11.52 23.55
N SER A 397 -69.73 -11.93 23.33
CA SER A 397 -69.14 -13.26 23.69
C SER A 397 -68.51 -14.13 22.57
N THR A 398 -67.76 -15.13 23.01
CA THR A 398 -66.74 -15.98 22.32
C THR A 398 -67.13 -17.48 22.36
N PRO A 399 -66.35 -18.52 21.94
CA PRO A 399 -65.08 -18.60 21.17
C PRO A 399 -65.10 -19.70 20.05
N MET A 400 -63.90 -20.21 19.65
CA MET A 400 -63.58 -21.55 19.09
C MET A 400 -63.30 -21.74 17.57
N SER A 401 -62.47 -22.74 17.32
CA SER A 401 -61.90 -23.29 16.06
C SER A 401 -62.21 -24.81 15.98
N PRO A 402 -61.75 -25.64 15.00
CA PRO A 402 -60.94 -25.39 13.78
C PRO A 402 -61.48 -26.15 12.52
N SER A 403 -60.60 -26.47 11.55
CA SER A 403 -60.56 -27.67 10.68
C SER A 403 -60.78 -27.54 9.14
N THR A 404 -60.22 -28.51 8.41
CA THR A 404 -60.14 -28.65 6.94
C THR A 404 -61.16 -29.66 6.38
N PRO A 405 -61.44 -29.66 5.07
CA PRO A 405 -61.06 -30.86 4.29
C PRO A 405 -60.59 -30.66 2.83
N THR A 406 -59.44 -31.27 2.54
CA THR A 406 -58.99 -32.07 1.37
C THR A 406 -59.79 -32.22 0.05
N MET A 407 -59.03 -32.59 -1.01
CA MET A 407 -59.39 -33.28 -2.28
C MET A 407 -59.86 -32.42 -3.48
N SER A 408 -59.62 -32.80 -4.76
CA SER A 408 -58.55 -33.61 -5.38
C SER A 408 -58.60 -33.53 -6.93
N ASN A 409 -57.48 -33.82 -7.62
CA ASN A 409 -57.42 -34.21 -9.06
C ASN A 409 -57.92 -33.15 -10.10
N ARG A 410 -57.62 -33.21 -11.41
CA ARG A 410 -56.70 -34.06 -12.22
C ARG A 410 -56.24 -33.29 -13.48
N LYS A 411 -54.95 -33.41 -13.80
CA LYS A 411 -54.30 -33.60 -15.13
C LYS A 411 -54.82 -32.97 -16.45
N ASN A 412 -53.82 -32.69 -17.30
CA ASN A 412 -53.80 -32.50 -18.76
C ASN A 412 -54.25 -31.09 -19.24
N ASN A 413 -53.36 -30.30 -19.86
CA ASN A 413 -52.73 -30.43 -21.19
C ASN A 413 -53.70 -30.25 -22.36
N ILE A 414 -53.44 -29.24 -23.20
CA ILE A 414 -53.44 -29.35 -24.66
C ILE A 414 -52.63 -28.18 -25.27
N HIS A 415 -52.01 -28.45 -26.43
CA HIS A 415 -51.25 -27.48 -27.25
C HIS A 415 -52.23 -26.61 -28.09
N SER A 416 -51.90 -25.70 -29.01
CA SER A 416 -50.65 -25.26 -29.66
C SER A 416 -50.91 -23.94 -30.41
N HIS A 417 -49.84 -23.18 -30.65
CA HIS A 417 -49.49 -22.37 -31.83
C HIS A 417 -50.52 -21.73 -32.79
N HIS A 418 -50.01 -20.66 -33.42
CA HIS A 418 -50.45 -19.94 -34.63
C HIS A 418 -51.40 -18.75 -34.40
N ALA A 419 -51.34 -17.62 -35.13
CA ALA A 419 -50.30 -16.82 -35.82
C ALA A 419 -50.98 -16.00 -36.95
N ARG A 420 -50.27 -15.01 -37.52
CA ARG A 420 -50.64 -14.14 -38.67
C ARG A 420 -51.56 -12.96 -38.28
N PHE A 421 -51.07 -11.72 -38.44
CA PHE A 421 -51.27 -10.77 -39.58
C PHE A 421 -52.63 -10.05 -39.52
N GLN A 422 -52.80 -8.75 -39.85
CA GLN A 422 -51.91 -7.74 -40.45
C GLN A 422 -52.33 -6.30 -40.05
N SER A 423 -51.49 -5.28 -40.38
CA SER A 423 -51.81 -3.84 -40.64
C SER A 423 -53.07 -3.18 -40.03
N HIS A 424 -53.00 -2.00 -39.40
CA HIS A 424 -52.57 -0.73 -40.03
C HIS A 424 -52.11 0.34 -39.02
N SER A 425 -51.42 1.37 -39.53
CA SER A 425 -51.03 2.59 -38.81
C SER A 425 -51.91 3.78 -39.18
N HIS A 426 -52.35 4.59 -38.21
CA HIS A 426 -52.65 6.03 -38.41
C HIS A 426 -52.55 6.82 -37.09
N HIS A 427 -52.69 8.14 -37.19
CA HIS A 427 -52.12 9.17 -36.29
C HIS A 427 -52.86 9.46 -34.97
N HIS A 428 -52.10 10.05 -34.04
CA HIS A 428 -52.46 11.01 -32.97
C HIS A 428 -53.90 10.95 -32.39
N SER A 429 -54.06 10.70 -31.08
CA SER A 429 -54.07 11.80 -30.10
C SER A 429 -54.03 11.33 -28.63
N HIS A 430 -54.15 12.28 -27.69
CA HIS A 430 -53.69 12.21 -26.29
C HIS A 430 -54.68 11.64 -25.26
N HIS A 431 -54.13 10.92 -24.25
CA HIS A 431 -54.54 10.96 -22.83
C HIS A 431 -55.97 10.46 -22.43
N HIS A 432 -56.36 10.20 -21.17
CA HIS A 432 -55.70 10.06 -19.84
C HIS A 432 -56.30 8.83 -19.11
N SER A 433 -55.52 8.11 -18.27
CA SER A 433 -56.09 7.20 -17.24
C SER A 433 -55.12 6.90 -16.08
N HIS A 434 -53.89 6.47 -16.38
CA HIS A 434 -52.92 5.99 -15.37
C HIS A 434 -52.34 7.05 -14.41
N SER A 435 -52.74 8.32 -14.53
CA SER A 435 -52.29 9.42 -13.65
C SER A 435 -52.90 9.37 -12.23
N HIS A 436 -54.09 8.77 -12.06
CA HIS A 436 -54.84 8.90 -10.81
C HIS A 436 -54.28 8.07 -9.64
N HIS A 437 -53.84 6.83 -9.87
CA HIS A 437 -53.22 6.03 -8.80
C HIS A 437 -51.90 6.63 -8.31
N HIS A 438 -51.04 7.11 -9.22
CA HIS A 438 -49.81 7.80 -8.81
C HIS A 438 -50.09 9.11 -8.05
N ARG A 439 -51.12 9.89 -8.43
CA ARG A 439 -51.54 11.07 -7.64
C ARG A 439 -52.07 10.71 -6.26
N MET A 440 -52.83 9.62 -6.11
CA MET A 440 -53.37 9.22 -4.81
C MET A 440 -52.25 8.76 -3.85
N LEU A 441 -51.24 8.05 -4.37
CA LEU A 441 -50.05 7.66 -3.63
C LEU A 441 -49.16 8.88 -3.30
N LEU A 442 -49.01 9.84 -4.24
CA LEU A 442 -48.33 11.11 -3.96
C LEU A 442 -49.03 11.93 -2.88
N ASN A 443 -50.36 11.96 -2.85
CA ASN A 443 -51.13 12.67 -1.83
C ASN A 443 -51.03 11.97 -0.46
N ALA A 444 -51.10 10.64 -0.40
CA ALA A 444 -50.87 9.90 0.85
C ALA A 444 -49.47 10.19 1.43
N LEU A 445 -48.44 10.22 0.59
CA LEU A 445 -47.08 10.58 0.97
C LEU A 445 -46.92 12.07 1.32
N SER A 446 -47.63 12.98 0.63
CA SER A 446 -47.53 14.41 0.91
C SER A 446 -48.22 14.80 2.21
N HIS A 447 -49.36 14.21 2.56
CA HIS A 447 -50.00 14.39 3.88
C HIS A 447 -49.10 13.88 5.02
N LEU A 448 -48.39 12.75 4.83
CA LEU A 448 -47.35 12.28 5.75
C LEU A 448 -46.16 13.26 5.86
N SER A 449 -45.81 13.99 4.80
CA SER A 449 -44.74 14.99 4.82
C SER A 449 -45.15 16.33 5.47
N LEU A 450 -46.40 16.77 5.26
CA LEU A 450 -46.89 18.08 5.69
C LEU A 450 -47.14 18.17 7.21
N SER A 451 -47.49 17.05 7.85
CA SER A 451 -47.69 16.97 9.31
C SER A 451 -46.39 17.15 10.13
N ARG A 452 -45.23 17.34 9.48
CA ARG A 452 -43.92 17.60 10.13
C ARG A 452 -43.30 18.97 9.80
N MET A 453 -44.10 19.96 9.38
CA MET A 453 -43.59 21.32 9.15
C MET A 453 -43.29 22.14 10.43
N ASN A 454 -43.50 21.58 11.63
CA ASN A 454 -42.96 22.14 12.88
C ASN A 454 -41.52 21.67 13.10
N ALA A 455 -40.58 22.62 13.11
CA ALA A 455 -39.16 22.38 12.93
C ALA A 455 -38.48 21.55 14.04
N LYS A 456 -38.14 20.30 13.73
CA LYS A 456 -36.94 19.62 14.25
C LYS A 456 -36.19 18.95 13.09
N GLU A 457 -34.87 19.03 13.14
CA GLU A 457 -33.98 18.58 12.06
C GLU A 457 -34.19 17.09 11.75
N GLY A 458 -34.43 16.74 10.48
CA GLY A 458 -34.67 15.37 10.04
C GLY A 458 -33.42 14.51 10.18
N HIS A 459 -33.30 13.77 11.27
CA HIS A 459 -32.18 12.85 11.49
C HIS A 459 -32.23 11.71 10.45
N ALA A 460 -31.09 11.38 9.85
CA ALA A 460 -31.01 10.28 8.90
C ALA A 460 -31.42 8.95 9.57
N VAL A 461 -32.05 8.02 8.84
CA VAL A 461 -32.69 6.83 9.43
C VAL A 461 -31.73 6.02 10.32
N GLY A 462 -30.52 5.72 9.85
CA GLY A 462 -29.50 5.04 10.66
C GLY A 462 -29.02 5.83 11.87
N VAL A 463 -29.12 7.17 11.87
CA VAL A 463 -28.83 8.02 13.05
C VAL A 463 -29.99 7.95 14.05
N PHE A 464 -31.24 7.90 13.60
CA PHE A 464 -32.40 7.64 14.46
C PHE A 464 -32.35 6.24 15.07
N GLU A 465 -32.00 5.22 14.29
CA GLU A 465 -31.81 3.85 14.80
C GLU A 465 -30.63 3.77 15.79
N THR A 466 -29.50 4.41 15.49
CA THR A 466 -28.36 4.50 16.42
C THR A 466 -28.75 5.21 17.71
N HIS A 467 -29.50 6.32 17.65
CA HIS A 467 -30.03 6.96 18.86
C HIS A 467 -30.98 6.05 19.62
N ARG A 468 -31.87 5.30 18.97
CA ARG A 468 -32.73 4.34 19.67
C ARG A 468 -31.93 3.21 20.33
N TYR A 469 -30.85 2.74 19.70
CA TYR A 469 -29.93 1.78 20.33
C TYR A 469 -29.12 2.39 21.48
N LEU A 470 -28.70 3.65 21.39
CA LEU A 470 -28.06 4.39 22.49
C LEU A 470 -29.01 4.62 23.66
N ASP A 471 -30.27 5.01 23.39
CA ASP A 471 -31.29 5.19 24.40
C ASP A 471 -31.61 3.86 25.10
N LEU A 472 -31.68 2.74 24.36
CA LEU A 472 -31.81 1.40 24.93
C LEU A 472 -30.55 0.96 25.71
N GLU A 473 -29.34 1.27 25.23
CA GLU A 473 -28.10 1.00 25.97
C GLU A 473 -28.01 1.81 27.27
N ALA A 474 -28.50 3.05 27.28
CA ALA A 474 -28.48 3.94 28.44
C ALA A 474 -29.63 3.70 29.44
N THR A 475 -30.80 3.22 28.98
CA THR A 475 -32.00 3.07 29.83
C THR A 475 -32.37 1.62 30.17
N HIS A 476 -31.85 0.63 29.43
CA HIS A 476 -32.29 -0.77 29.55
C HIS A 476 -31.15 -1.79 29.59
N PHE A 477 -30.04 -1.53 28.90
CA PHE A 477 -28.84 -2.38 28.93
C PHE A 477 -27.66 -1.74 29.68
N TYR A 478 -27.91 -0.66 30.43
CA TYR A 478 -26.90 -0.03 31.27
C TYR A 478 -26.70 -0.87 32.54
N ASP A 479 -25.51 -1.43 32.69
CA ASP A 479 -25.11 -2.24 33.84
C ASP A 479 -24.26 -1.38 34.82
N PRO A 480 -24.80 -1.06 36.03
CA PRO A 480 -24.08 -0.27 37.03
C PRO A 480 -22.78 -0.89 37.54
N HIS A 481 -22.61 -2.22 37.38
CA HIS A 481 -21.42 -2.97 37.79
C HIS A 481 -20.56 -3.38 36.59
N SER A 482 -20.74 -2.74 35.43
CA SER A 482 -20.07 -3.10 34.18
C SER A 482 -18.54 -3.09 34.24
N GLU A 483 -17.93 -2.22 35.06
CA GLU A 483 -16.49 -2.24 35.34
C GLU A 483 -16.07 -3.53 36.07
N TYR A 484 -16.78 -3.87 37.16
CA TYR A 484 -16.54 -5.08 37.96
C TYR A 484 -16.75 -6.36 37.14
N HIS A 485 -17.82 -6.44 36.35
CA HIS A 485 -18.06 -7.59 35.47
C HIS A 485 -17.02 -7.67 34.33
N THR A 486 -16.52 -6.55 33.82
CA THR A 486 -15.45 -6.52 32.81
C THR A 486 -14.12 -6.98 33.39
N GLU A 487 -13.75 -6.51 34.59
CA GLU A 487 -12.54 -6.99 35.28
C GLU A 487 -12.65 -8.48 35.64
N ARG A 488 -13.75 -8.94 36.26
CA ARG A 488 -13.91 -10.36 36.65
C ARG A 488 -13.93 -11.31 35.45
N THR A 489 -14.50 -10.90 34.33
CA THR A 489 -14.47 -11.74 33.11
C THR A 489 -13.11 -11.72 32.42
N LYS A 490 -12.35 -10.62 32.50
CA LYS A 490 -10.95 -10.56 32.07
C LYS A 490 -10.03 -11.41 32.98
N GLU A 491 -10.29 -11.50 34.28
CA GLU A 491 -9.59 -12.43 35.19
C GLU A 491 -9.79 -13.89 34.74
N LEU A 492 -11.03 -14.32 34.56
CA LEU A 492 -11.37 -15.67 34.08
C LEU A 492 -10.81 -15.94 32.65
N LEU A 493 -10.76 -14.91 31.80
CA LEU A 493 -10.15 -15.00 30.48
C LEU A 493 -8.62 -15.17 30.57
N LYS A 494 -7.96 -14.44 31.47
CA LYS A 494 -6.52 -14.58 31.78
C LYS A 494 -6.21 -15.98 32.31
N GLU A 495 -6.99 -16.48 33.26
CA GLU A 495 -6.84 -17.82 33.85
C GLU A 495 -7.01 -18.92 32.80
N SER A 496 -8.03 -18.81 31.94
CA SER A 496 -8.23 -19.79 30.85
C SER A 496 -7.17 -19.69 29.74
N CYS A 497 -6.65 -18.50 29.42
CA CYS A 497 -5.78 -18.30 28.25
C CYS A 497 -4.26 -18.27 28.51
N ASP A 498 -3.75 -18.02 29.72
CA ASP A 498 -2.32 -17.75 29.90
C ASP A 498 -1.42 -18.92 29.49
N GLY A 499 -1.78 -20.17 29.82
CA GLY A 499 -1.02 -21.37 29.42
C GLY A 499 -0.92 -21.54 27.90
N LEU A 500 -2.02 -21.32 27.18
CA LEU A 500 -2.06 -21.38 25.72
C LEU A 500 -1.30 -20.19 25.09
N LEU A 501 -1.38 -19.00 25.67
CA LEU A 501 -0.61 -17.82 25.24
C LEU A 501 0.91 -18.00 25.45
N VAL A 502 1.34 -18.65 26.55
CA VAL A 502 2.73 -19.05 26.77
C VAL A 502 3.19 -20.02 25.66
N SER A 503 2.42 -21.06 25.36
CA SER A 503 2.77 -22.04 24.32
C SER A 503 2.81 -21.41 22.91
N CYS A 504 1.87 -20.51 22.60
CA CYS A 504 1.88 -19.70 21.38
C CYS A 504 3.16 -18.86 21.24
N ARG A 505 3.63 -18.28 22.36
CA ARG A 505 4.86 -17.47 22.41
C ARG A 505 6.10 -18.34 22.21
N GLU A 506 6.21 -19.45 22.94
CA GLU A 506 7.34 -20.39 22.84
C GLU A 506 7.51 -20.90 21.41
N SER A 507 6.41 -21.34 20.78
CA SER A 507 6.39 -21.83 19.40
C SER A 507 6.82 -20.78 18.37
N LEU A 508 6.41 -19.52 18.55
CA LEU A 508 6.83 -18.44 17.65
C LEU A 508 8.29 -18.00 17.87
N VAL A 509 8.79 -18.01 19.11
CA VAL A 509 10.21 -17.75 19.38
C VAL A 509 11.08 -18.86 18.79
N TRP A 510 10.68 -20.13 18.95
CA TRP A 510 11.35 -21.26 18.31
C TRP A 510 11.37 -21.11 16.78
N MET A 511 10.24 -20.69 16.17
CA MET A 511 10.16 -20.41 14.74
C MET A 511 11.10 -19.27 14.29
N GLN A 512 11.25 -18.21 15.09
CA GLN A 512 12.21 -17.14 14.82
C GLN A 512 13.65 -17.68 14.84
N ASP A 513 14.01 -18.46 15.85
CA ASP A 513 15.33 -19.07 15.96
C ASP A 513 15.59 -20.06 14.83
N TRP A 514 14.60 -20.85 14.40
CA TRP A 514 14.71 -21.74 13.24
C TRP A 514 15.02 -20.97 11.94
N LEU A 515 14.33 -19.85 11.68
CA LEU A 515 14.59 -19.00 10.50
C LEU A 515 15.99 -18.35 10.51
N LEU A 516 16.58 -18.13 11.69
CA LEU A 516 17.95 -17.64 11.86
C LEU A 516 18.99 -18.76 11.80
N ASN A 517 18.69 -19.91 12.40
CA ASN A 517 19.59 -21.07 12.54
C ASN A 517 19.67 -21.91 11.27
N GLY A 518 18.62 -21.98 10.45
CA GLY A 518 18.59 -22.74 9.19
C GLY A 518 19.60 -22.31 8.12
N LYS A 519 20.33 -21.19 8.34
CA LYS A 519 21.47 -20.73 7.52
C LYS A 519 22.84 -21.02 8.14
N LYS A 520 22.90 -21.29 9.45
CA LYS A 520 24.14 -21.63 10.16
C LYS A 520 24.61 -23.02 9.68
N GLY A 521 25.91 -23.29 9.79
CA GLY A 521 26.50 -24.56 9.38
C GLY A 521 26.76 -24.76 7.87
N ARG A 522 26.26 -23.89 6.98
CA ARG A 522 26.40 -24.01 5.50
C ARG A 522 27.84 -24.25 5.01
N TRP A 523 28.85 -23.74 5.72
CA TRP A 523 30.27 -23.87 5.36
C TRP A 523 31.07 -24.74 6.35
N ASN A 524 30.40 -25.45 7.27
CA ASN A 524 31.03 -26.29 8.29
C ASN A 524 31.38 -27.68 7.72
N PHE A 525 32.28 -27.71 6.73
CA PHE A 525 32.82 -28.95 6.16
C PHE A 525 33.57 -29.77 7.22
N TRP A 526 34.25 -29.09 8.16
CA TRP A 526 35.17 -29.67 9.13
C TRP A 526 34.52 -30.30 10.38
N THR A 527 33.21 -30.18 10.58
CA THR A 527 32.54 -30.81 11.75
C THR A 527 32.01 -32.20 11.37
N SER A 528 32.29 -33.21 12.20
CA SER A 528 31.84 -34.60 12.00
C SER A 528 30.34 -34.69 11.65
N THR A 529 29.99 -35.57 10.71
CA THR A 529 28.62 -35.85 10.28
C THR A 529 27.77 -36.38 11.44
N GLU A 530 28.34 -37.29 12.23
CA GLU A 530 27.72 -37.89 13.41
C GLU A 530 27.21 -36.81 14.39
N ARG A 531 28.08 -35.87 14.77
CA ARG A 531 27.72 -34.74 15.65
C ARG A 531 26.68 -33.78 15.04
N LYS A 532 26.61 -33.68 13.70
CA LYS A 532 25.53 -32.94 13.03
C LYS A 532 24.20 -33.70 13.15
N GLU A 533 24.21 -35.02 13.00
CA GLU A 533 23.01 -35.87 13.11
C GLU A 533 22.51 -35.98 14.56
N GLU A 534 23.38 -36.08 15.56
CA GLU A 534 23.03 -35.95 16.98
C GLU A 534 22.33 -34.61 17.26
N THR A 535 22.96 -33.51 16.83
CA THR A 535 22.41 -32.16 17.03
C THR A 535 21.07 -31.99 16.30
N TRP A 536 20.90 -32.61 15.13
CA TRP A 536 19.63 -32.59 14.40
C TRP A 536 18.54 -33.42 15.10
N LYS A 537 18.85 -34.64 15.58
CA LYS A 537 17.90 -35.48 16.35
C LYS A 537 17.38 -34.75 17.58
N VAL A 538 18.28 -34.20 18.40
CA VAL A 538 17.91 -33.44 19.61
C VAL A 538 17.02 -32.23 19.27
N ASN A 539 17.31 -31.50 18.19
CA ASN A 539 16.48 -30.37 17.75
C ASN A 539 15.10 -30.81 17.20
N LEU A 540 15.02 -31.98 16.55
CA LEU A 540 13.78 -32.53 16.02
C LEU A 540 12.89 -33.09 17.15
N GLU A 541 13.49 -33.80 18.11
CA GLU A 541 12.83 -34.29 19.33
C GLU A 541 12.30 -33.12 20.16
N ALA A 542 13.10 -32.06 20.36
CA ALA A 542 12.66 -30.83 21.01
C ALA A 542 11.47 -30.18 20.26
N LEU A 543 11.53 -30.08 18.93
CA LEU A 543 10.45 -29.53 18.10
C LEU A 543 9.16 -30.37 18.20
N GLN A 544 9.27 -31.70 18.17
CA GLN A 544 8.12 -32.59 18.34
C GLN A 544 7.51 -32.45 19.75
N SER A 545 8.33 -32.44 20.80
CA SER A 545 7.84 -32.25 22.19
C SER A 545 7.15 -30.89 22.38
N LEU A 546 7.62 -29.83 21.73
CA LEU A 546 6.98 -28.51 21.75
C LEU A 546 5.64 -28.52 21.01
N ARG A 547 5.56 -29.19 19.86
CA ARG A 547 4.34 -29.35 19.06
C ARG A 547 3.29 -30.16 19.81
N ASP A 548 3.68 -31.26 20.43
CA ASP A 548 2.74 -32.15 21.14
C ASP A 548 2.28 -31.49 22.45
N LYS A 549 3.16 -30.84 23.21
CA LYS A 549 2.80 -29.93 24.34
C LYS A 549 1.79 -28.86 23.93
N HIS A 550 1.95 -28.25 22.75
CA HIS A 550 1.03 -27.23 22.23
C HIS A 550 -0.32 -27.84 21.83
N GLY A 551 -0.33 -29.08 21.33
CA GLY A 551 -1.53 -29.86 21.06
C GLY A 551 -2.32 -30.18 22.32
N GLU A 552 -1.67 -30.75 23.33
CA GLU A 552 -2.25 -31.08 24.64
C GLU A 552 -2.86 -29.84 25.33
N LEU A 553 -2.14 -28.71 25.32
CA LEU A 553 -2.66 -27.45 25.88
C LEU A 553 -3.85 -26.90 25.09
N LEU A 554 -3.90 -27.06 23.77
CA LEU A 554 -5.05 -26.68 22.96
C LEU A 554 -6.25 -27.61 23.20
N GLU A 555 -6.04 -28.90 23.42
CA GLU A 555 -7.10 -29.86 23.75
C GLU A 555 -7.67 -29.62 25.17
N SER A 556 -6.81 -29.41 26.17
CA SER A 556 -7.24 -28.98 27.52
C SER A 556 -8.07 -27.70 27.45
N PHE A 557 -7.62 -26.71 26.67
CA PHE A 557 -8.36 -25.47 26.47
C PHE A 557 -9.73 -25.70 25.82
N LEU A 558 -9.81 -26.56 24.80
CA LEU A 558 -11.05 -26.90 24.09
C LEU A 558 -12.06 -27.65 24.96
N VAL A 559 -11.60 -28.58 25.82
CA VAL A 559 -12.44 -29.44 26.65
C VAL A 559 -12.83 -28.78 27.97
N LYS A 560 -11.88 -28.11 28.63
CA LYS A 560 -12.01 -27.62 30.00
C LYS A 560 -11.85 -26.11 30.09
N ASP A 561 -10.66 -25.59 29.79
CA ASP A 561 -10.25 -24.31 30.36
C ASP A 561 -11.02 -23.11 29.76
N ARG A 562 -11.43 -23.18 28.48
CA ARG A 562 -12.30 -22.16 27.88
C ARG A 562 -13.61 -21.92 28.65
N HIS A 563 -14.13 -22.96 29.33
CA HIS A 563 -15.41 -22.92 30.04
C HIS A 563 -15.33 -22.25 31.41
N ALA A 564 -14.14 -21.90 31.91
CA ALA A 564 -13.97 -21.14 33.15
C ALA A 564 -14.70 -19.80 33.10
N VAL A 565 -14.70 -19.13 31.94
CA VAL A 565 -15.40 -17.86 31.71
C VAL A 565 -16.93 -17.98 31.90
N ILE A 566 -17.50 -19.19 31.84
CA ILE A 566 -18.95 -19.41 32.02
C ILE A 566 -19.34 -19.40 33.51
N GLU A 567 -18.39 -19.49 34.45
CA GLU A 567 -18.64 -19.55 35.91
C GLU A 567 -19.66 -18.51 36.43
N PRO A 568 -19.59 -17.20 36.10
CA PRO A 568 -20.56 -16.21 36.58
C PRO A 568 -21.99 -16.43 36.09
N TRP A 569 -22.18 -17.20 35.00
CA TRP A 569 -23.49 -17.55 34.44
C TRP A 569 -23.99 -18.91 34.92
N LYS A 570 -23.14 -19.77 35.51
CA LYS A 570 -23.58 -21.03 36.14
C LYS A 570 -24.49 -20.76 37.34
N VAL A 571 -24.19 -19.70 38.09
CA VAL A 571 -24.93 -19.30 39.29
C VAL A 571 -26.44 -19.20 39.03
N MET A 572 -26.87 -18.73 37.85
CA MET A 572 -28.29 -18.62 37.46
C MET A 572 -29.02 -19.98 37.39
N PHE A 573 -28.32 -21.08 37.14
CA PHE A 573 -28.88 -22.44 37.14
C PHE A 573 -28.87 -23.10 38.53
N GLU A 574 -28.07 -22.58 39.46
CA GLU A 574 -27.89 -23.10 40.83
C GLU A 574 -28.67 -22.27 41.88
N THR A 575 -28.90 -20.99 41.58
CA THR A 575 -29.57 -19.99 42.41
C THR A 575 -30.32 -19.04 41.49
N ASN A 576 -31.57 -18.69 41.80
CA ASN A 576 -32.39 -17.78 40.98
C ASN A 576 -31.96 -16.28 41.08
N ALA A 577 -30.66 -16.02 41.02
CA ALA A 577 -30.07 -14.69 40.97
C ALA A 577 -29.93 -14.21 39.51
N GLU A 578 -30.00 -12.90 39.29
CA GLU A 578 -29.84 -12.31 37.96
C GLU A 578 -28.38 -12.46 37.48
N PRO A 579 -28.12 -13.09 36.31
CA PRO A 579 -26.78 -13.26 35.79
C PRO A 579 -26.21 -11.94 35.21
N PRO A 580 -24.87 -11.79 35.12
CA PRO A 580 -24.25 -10.68 34.42
C PRO A 580 -24.68 -10.60 32.94
N SER A 581 -24.59 -9.42 32.32
CA SER A 581 -24.95 -9.25 30.91
C SER A 581 -24.11 -10.16 29.99
N TYR A 582 -24.78 -10.95 29.13
CA TYR A 582 -24.14 -11.86 28.16
C TYR A 582 -23.16 -11.17 27.20
N ARG A 583 -23.14 -9.83 27.13
CA ARG A 583 -22.14 -9.03 26.42
C ARG A 583 -20.71 -9.38 26.83
N TYR A 584 -20.42 -9.54 28.12
CA TYR A 584 -19.06 -9.84 28.59
C TYR A 584 -18.62 -11.23 28.18
N LEU A 585 -19.54 -12.21 28.22
CA LEU A 585 -19.32 -13.56 27.72
C LEU A 585 -19.03 -13.56 26.20
N PHE A 586 -19.80 -12.77 25.42
CA PHE A 586 -19.55 -12.59 23.99
C PHE A 586 -18.18 -11.97 23.70
N HIS A 587 -17.78 -10.90 24.41
CA HIS A 587 -16.44 -10.31 24.27
C HIS A 587 -15.34 -11.39 24.47
N CYS A 588 -15.47 -12.20 25.52
CA CYS A 588 -14.53 -13.28 25.80
C CYS A 588 -14.53 -14.37 24.72
N TYR A 589 -15.70 -14.80 24.23
CA TYR A 589 -15.80 -15.78 23.14
C TYR A 589 -15.18 -15.28 21.82
N VAL A 590 -15.25 -13.98 21.51
CA VAL A 590 -14.52 -13.40 20.37
C VAL A 590 -13.01 -13.58 20.56
N TYR A 591 -12.48 -13.26 21.75
CA TYR A 591 -11.05 -13.47 22.05
C TYR A 591 -10.64 -14.94 21.97
N GLN A 592 -11.37 -15.83 22.63
CA GLN A 592 -11.13 -17.27 22.63
C GLN A 592 -11.20 -17.85 21.21
N TYR A 593 -12.16 -17.45 20.37
CA TYR A 593 -12.26 -17.89 18.98
C TYR A 593 -11.01 -17.54 18.18
N HIS A 594 -10.53 -16.29 18.29
CA HIS A 594 -9.34 -15.85 17.58
C HIS A 594 -8.07 -16.54 18.12
N LEU A 595 -7.95 -16.72 19.43
CA LEU A 595 -6.84 -17.46 20.05
C LEU A 595 -6.81 -18.94 19.65
N MET A 596 -7.96 -19.63 19.65
CA MET A 596 -8.04 -21.03 19.18
C MET A 596 -7.59 -21.13 17.72
N ARG A 597 -8.09 -20.27 16.83
CA ARG A 597 -7.70 -20.27 15.41
C ARG A 597 -6.23 -19.89 15.19
N PHE A 598 -5.67 -19.02 16.01
CA PHE A 598 -4.24 -18.69 15.99
C PHE A 598 -3.39 -19.88 16.47
N SER A 599 -3.85 -20.60 17.49
CA SER A 599 -3.19 -21.79 18.05
C SER A 599 -3.20 -22.97 17.07
N THR A 600 -4.32 -23.20 16.36
CA THR A 600 -4.36 -24.19 15.25
C THR A 600 -3.36 -23.82 14.14
N MET A 601 -3.21 -22.53 13.80
CA MET A 601 -2.22 -22.09 12.82
C MET A 601 -0.77 -22.22 13.31
N ILE A 602 -0.53 -22.32 14.62
CA ILE A 602 0.77 -22.69 15.18
C ILE A 602 1.02 -24.20 15.04
N LEU A 603 0.00 -25.06 15.17
CA LEU A 603 0.13 -26.48 14.83
C LEU A 603 0.39 -26.68 13.32
N ASP A 604 -0.35 -26.01 12.43
CA ASP A 604 -0.06 -25.96 10.98
C ASP A 604 1.43 -25.59 10.71
N LEU A 605 1.95 -24.62 11.47
CA LEU A 605 3.31 -24.07 11.32
C LEU A 605 4.39 -25.04 11.81
N LEU A 606 4.18 -25.65 12.98
CA LEU A 606 5.12 -26.61 13.57
C LEU A 606 5.14 -27.91 12.76
N ASP A 607 3.98 -28.41 12.31
CA ASP A 607 3.91 -29.63 11.49
C ASP A 607 4.58 -29.43 10.12
N GLU A 608 4.43 -28.26 9.48
CA GLU A 608 5.16 -27.94 8.24
C GLU A 608 6.67 -27.86 8.46
N VAL A 609 7.15 -27.34 9.60
CA VAL A 609 8.60 -27.32 9.89
C VAL A 609 9.12 -28.72 10.26
N ILE A 610 8.36 -29.52 11.02
CA ILE A 610 8.68 -30.94 11.29
C ILE A 610 8.78 -31.71 9.96
N ARG A 611 7.87 -31.47 9.02
CA ARG A 611 7.89 -32.06 7.67
C ARG A 611 9.17 -31.67 6.93
N LEU A 612 9.54 -30.38 6.92
CA LEU A 612 10.76 -29.92 6.26
C LEU A 612 12.05 -30.43 6.92
N GLU A 613 12.12 -30.53 8.25
CA GLU A 613 13.25 -31.13 8.98
C GLU A 613 13.41 -32.64 8.68
N LYS A 614 12.30 -33.34 8.42
CA LYS A 614 12.26 -34.76 8.04
C LYS A 614 12.53 -35.01 6.55
N GLU A 615 12.18 -34.07 5.65
CA GLU A 615 12.43 -34.19 4.20
C GLU A 615 13.80 -33.66 3.75
N ARG A 616 14.43 -32.75 4.51
CA ARG A 616 15.62 -31.99 4.10
C ARG A 616 16.78 -32.17 5.07
N HIS A 617 17.46 -33.31 5.05
CA HIS A 617 18.66 -33.51 5.88
C HIS A 617 19.92 -32.84 5.30
N HIS A 618 20.15 -32.95 3.98
CA HIS A 618 21.41 -32.56 3.35
C HIS A 618 21.35 -31.20 2.62
N TYR A 619 22.44 -30.43 2.67
CA TYR A 619 22.62 -29.22 1.86
C TYR A 619 22.78 -29.56 0.37
N ARG A 620 21.98 -28.93 -0.49
CA ARG A 620 22.02 -29.10 -1.96
C ARG A 620 22.12 -27.75 -2.66
N LEU A 621 22.61 -27.75 -3.90
CA LEU A 621 22.60 -26.57 -4.76
C LEU A 621 21.25 -26.50 -5.50
N TRP A 622 20.44 -25.51 -5.17
CA TRP A 622 19.19 -25.22 -5.85
C TRP A 622 19.46 -24.26 -7.02
N THR A 623 19.12 -24.68 -8.24
CA THR A 623 19.45 -23.97 -9.48
C THR A 623 18.20 -23.62 -10.29
N PRO A 624 18.08 -22.41 -10.86
CA PRO A 624 16.87 -21.95 -11.55
C PRO A 624 16.74 -22.40 -13.03
N VAL A 625 17.63 -23.27 -13.51
CA VAL A 625 17.79 -23.62 -14.94
C VAL A 625 16.46 -24.02 -15.61
N ASN A 626 15.64 -24.83 -14.93
CA ASN A 626 14.36 -25.32 -15.44
C ASN A 626 13.30 -24.21 -15.67
N ARG A 627 13.53 -22.99 -15.18
CA ARG A 627 12.69 -21.81 -15.46
C ARG A 627 13.32 -20.80 -16.41
N LEU A 628 14.64 -20.76 -16.57
CA LEU A 628 15.29 -19.92 -17.59
C LEU A 628 14.86 -20.28 -19.02
N PHE A 629 14.44 -21.54 -19.23
CA PHE A 629 13.88 -22.03 -20.50
C PHE A 629 12.34 -22.01 -20.57
N LYS A 630 11.63 -21.53 -19.53
CA LYS A 630 10.16 -21.43 -19.53
C LYS A 630 9.73 -19.97 -19.50
N TRP A 631 9.28 -19.47 -20.66
CA TRP A 631 8.77 -18.11 -20.84
C TRP A 631 7.31 -18.01 -20.31
N GLU A 632 7.10 -18.29 -19.03
CA GLU A 632 5.82 -18.05 -18.35
C GLU A 632 5.50 -16.54 -18.31
N GLY A 633 4.23 -16.19 -18.54
CA GLY A 633 3.76 -14.80 -18.56
C GLY A 633 3.98 -14.08 -17.21
N TRP A 634 4.45 -12.84 -17.29
CA TRP A 634 4.77 -11.98 -16.13
C TRP A 634 3.51 -11.40 -15.45
N GLU A 635 2.60 -12.27 -14.97
CA GLU A 635 1.22 -11.85 -14.66
C GLU A 635 0.60 -12.44 -13.37
N LEU A 636 1.22 -13.43 -12.72
CA LEU A 636 0.53 -14.27 -11.72
C LEU A 636 0.77 -13.95 -10.23
N TYR A 637 1.35 -12.78 -9.88
CA TYR A 637 1.47 -12.34 -8.47
C TYR A 637 1.42 -10.80 -8.25
N ASP A 638 1.13 -10.02 -9.29
CA ASP A 638 1.51 -8.59 -9.35
C ASP A 638 0.39 -7.59 -8.97
N HIS A 639 -0.83 -8.09 -8.69
CA HIS A 639 -1.99 -7.26 -8.31
C HIS A 639 -1.82 -6.50 -6.98
N ALA A 640 -0.92 -6.95 -6.10
CA ALA A 640 -0.68 -6.30 -4.81
C ALA A 640 0.24 -5.05 -4.90
N LEU A 641 0.95 -4.85 -6.01
CA LEU A 641 2.06 -3.88 -6.09
C LEU A 641 1.89 -2.80 -7.17
N ASN A 642 0.97 -2.96 -8.12
CA ASN A 642 0.84 -2.05 -9.27
C ASN A 642 0.07 -0.75 -8.94
N HIS A 643 0.61 0.06 -8.03
CA HIS A 643 0.72 1.53 -8.16
C HIS A 643 -0.50 2.25 -8.76
N ASP A 644 -0.52 2.29 -10.10
CA ASP A 644 -1.16 3.33 -10.90
C ASP A 644 -2.22 2.80 -11.89
N GLU A 645 -2.38 1.48 -12.05
CA GLU A 645 -3.32 0.85 -13.01
C GLU A 645 -4.67 0.42 -12.40
N GLU A 646 -4.87 0.55 -11.08
CA GLU A 646 -6.16 0.24 -10.46
C GLU A 646 -7.23 1.29 -10.79
N ASP A 647 -8.27 0.90 -11.51
CA ASP A 647 -9.51 1.66 -11.63
C ASP A 647 -10.14 1.83 -10.22
N PRO A 648 -10.45 3.06 -9.77
CA PRO A 648 -11.04 3.24 -8.45
C PRO A 648 -12.39 2.52 -8.33
N ASP A 649 -13.11 2.35 -9.43
CA ASP A 649 -14.47 1.80 -9.46
C ASP A 649 -14.54 0.26 -9.41
N THR A 650 -13.40 -0.46 -9.56
CA THR A 650 -13.33 -1.95 -9.55
C THR A 650 -12.22 -2.47 -8.62
N ILE A 651 -12.46 -3.54 -7.85
CA ILE A 651 -11.47 -4.06 -6.88
C ILE A 651 -10.67 -5.21 -7.49
N GLN A 652 -9.35 -5.05 -7.61
CA GLN A 652 -8.51 -6.08 -8.22
C GLN A 652 -8.48 -7.37 -7.39
N GLY A 653 -8.48 -8.53 -8.07
CA GLY A 653 -8.61 -9.83 -7.43
C GLY A 653 -10.06 -10.30 -7.19
N LEU A 654 -11.05 -9.40 -7.28
CA LEU A 654 -12.44 -9.82 -7.45
C LEU A 654 -12.66 -10.30 -8.88
N MET A 655 -12.53 -11.60 -9.10
CA MET A 655 -13.21 -12.24 -10.22
C MET A 655 -14.71 -12.04 -10.03
N SER A 656 -15.34 -11.22 -10.88
CA SER A 656 -16.78 -11.23 -11.09
C SER A 656 -17.18 -12.53 -11.79
N GLY A 657 -17.12 -13.64 -11.04
CA GLY A 657 -17.64 -14.93 -11.48
C GLY A 657 -19.14 -14.82 -11.80
N PRO A 658 -19.69 -15.71 -12.64
CA PRO A 658 -21.10 -15.71 -13.01
C PRO A 658 -21.96 -16.22 -11.84
N THR A 659 -22.10 -15.41 -10.79
CA THR A 659 -23.11 -15.59 -9.73
C THR A 659 -24.42 -14.97 -10.22
N ASP A 660 -25.07 -15.66 -11.16
CA ASP A 660 -26.25 -15.19 -11.92
C ASP A 660 -27.58 -15.31 -11.15
N ASP A 661 -27.50 -15.60 -9.85
CA ASP A 661 -28.57 -16.27 -9.08
C ASP A 661 -29.59 -15.32 -8.41
N LEU A 662 -29.20 -14.09 -8.04
CA LEU A 662 -30.08 -13.13 -7.36
C LEU A 662 -29.95 -11.68 -7.88
N GLY A 663 -30.16 -11.47 -9.18
CA GLY A 663 -30.67 -10.20 -9.75
C GLY A 663 -29.93 -8.88 -9.40
N LEU A 664 -28.69 -8.94 -8.91
CA LEU A 664 -27.95 -7.77 -8.43
C LEU A 664 -27.72 -6.74 -9.55
N ALA A 665 -27.68 -5.46 -9.16
CA ALA A 665 -27.51 -4.34 -10.07
C ALA A 665 -26.11 -4.32 -10.71
N ARG A 666 -25.93 -5.12 -11.77
CA ARG A 666 -24.74 -5.13 -12.62
C ARG A 666 -24.47 -3.71 -13.11
N ARG A 667 -23.20 -3.28 -13.04
CA ARG A 667 -22.73 -2.02 -13.64
C ARG A 667 -22.94 -2.08 -15.16
N ARG A 668 -24.10 -1.59 -15.58
CA ARG A 668 -24.54 -1.43 -16.98
C ARG A 668 -24.13 -0.03 -17.41
N ASP A 669 -23.60 0.10 -18.63
CA ASP A 669 -23.41 1.42 -19.21
C ASP A 669 -24.79 2.08 -19.35
N PRO A 670 -25.06 3.23 -18.70
CA PRO A 670 -26.41 3.81 -18.68
C PRO A 670 -26.87 4.25 -20.08
N ASP A 671 -25.90 4.55 -20.95
CA ASP A 671 -26.11 5.03 -22.31
C ASP A 671 -26.17 3.89 -23.36
N ALA A 672 -25.93 2.62 -22.97
CA ALA A 672 -25.80 1.51 -23.92
C ALA A 672 -26.49 0.20 -23.48
N LEU A 673 -27.30 -0.36 -24.37
CA LEU A 673 -27.90 -1.69 -24.26
C LEU A 673 -26.94 -2.78 -24.79
N PRO A 674 -27.08 -4.05 -24.37
CA PRO A 674 -26.30 -5.14 -24.96
C PRO A 674 -26.57 -5.28 -26.47
N PRO A 675 -25.55 -5.59 -27.29
CA PRO A 675 -25.70 -5.68 -28.74
C PRO A 675 -26.65 -6.82 -29.13
N ARG A 676 -27.53 -6.54 -30.10
CA ARG A 676 -28.53 -7.47 -30.65
C ARG A 676 -28.06 -8.09 -31.97
N ASN A 677 -27.33 -7.33 -32.79
CA ASN A 677 -26.80 -7.77 -34.08
C ASN A 677 -25.32 -8.15 -34.04
N SER A 678 -24.88 -8.99 -34.97
CA SER A 678 -23.46 -9.34 -35.17
C SER A 678 -22.58 -8.12 -35.47
N PHE A 679 -23.09 -7.15 -36.25
CA PHE A 679 -22.42 -5.87 -36.48
C PHE A 679 -22.26 -5.07 -35.18
N GLU A 680 -23.30 -4.97 -34.36
CA GLU A 680 -23.23 -4.31 -33.05
C GLU A 680 -22.30 -5.05 -32.08
N TRP A 681 -22.20 -6.37 -32.18
CA TRP A 681 -21.23 -7.17 -31.41
C TRP A 681 -19.79 -6.84 -31.82
N VAL A 682 -19.48 -6.79 -33.13
CA VAL A 682 -18.16 -6.38 -33.63
C VAL A 682 -17.84 -4.93 -33.26
N VAL A 683 -18.80 -4.00 -33.44
CA VAL A 683 -18.62 -2.59 -33.07
C VAL A 683 -18.50 -2.40 -31.56
N SER A 684 -19.21 -3.18 -30.74
CA SER A 684 -19.05 -3.18 -29.27
C SER A 684 -17.68 -3.76 -28.85
N HIS A 685 -17.19 -4.79 -29.55
CA HIS A 685 -15.86 -5.35 -29.32
C HIS A 685 -14.76 -4.35 -29.71
N LEU A 686 -14.91 -3.68 -30.86
CA LEU A 686 -14.01 -2.61 -31.32
C LEU A 686 -14.07 -1.39 -30.39
N TYR A 687 -15.25 -0.99 -29.93
CA TYR A 687 -15.42 0.08 -28.94
C TYR A 687 -14.74 -0.28 -27.62
N ARG A 688 -14.88 -1.52 -27.12
CA ARG A 688 -14.15 -1.99 -25.92
C ARG A 688 -12.64 -2.05 -26.12
N PHE A 689 -12.18 -2.40 -27.31
CA PHE A 689 -10.76 -2.35 -27.68
C PHE A 689 -10.22 -0.91 -27.73
N VAL A 690 -10.95 0.02 -28.35
CA VAL A 690 -10.60 1.45 -28.39
C VAL A 690 -10.73 2.12 -27.01
N ALA A 691 -11.70 1.71 -26.19
CA ALA A 691 -11.88 2.22 -24.82
C ALA A 691 -10.85 1.65 -23.83
N SER A 692 -10.36 0.43 -24.03
CA SER A 692 -9.22 -0.11 -23.25
C SER A 692 -7.89 0.54 -23.67
N LEU A 693 -7.70 0.83 -24.97
CA LEU A 693 -6.65 1.75 -25.45
C LEU A 693 -6.87 3.20 -24.95
N GLY A 694 -8.10 3.58 -24.63
CA GLY A 694 -8.48 4.83 -23.95
C GLY A 694 -8.33 4.79 -22.42
N GLY A 695 -7.76 3.73 -21.85
CA GLY A 695 -7.52 3.61 -20.41
C GLY A 695 -6.65 4.74 -19.86
N GLY A 696 -6.85 5.10 -18.59
CA GLY A 696 -6.23 6.30 -17.99
C GLY A 696 -4.70 6.36 -18.04
N ASN A 697 -4.02 5.21 -18.13
CA ASN A 697 -2.56 5.11 -18.33
C ASN A 697 -2.14 5.48 -19.76
N ALA A 698 -2.92 5.10 -20.79
CA ALA A 698 -2.65 5.44 -22.19
C ALA A 698 -2.97 6.92 -22.48
N LEU A 699 -4.06 7.45 -21.92
CA LEU A 699 -4.38 8.88 -21.97
C LEU A 699 -3.29 9.73 -21.28
N TYR A 700 -2.77 9.29 -20.13
CA TYR A 700 -1.59 9.90 -19.50
C TYR A 700 -0.36 9.86 -20.41
N ALA A 701 -0.09 8.71 -21.06
CA ALA A 701 1.06 8.54 -21.92
C ALA A 701 1.02 9.44 -23.17
N VAL A 702 -0.13 9.55 -23.84
CA VAL A 702 -0.36 10.50 -24.95
C VAL A 702 -0.11 11.93 -24.47
N LYS A 703 -0.68 12.32 -23.32
CA LYS A 703 -0.48 13.63 -22.70
C LYS A 703 1.01 13.92 -22.42
N ALA A 704 1.76 12.93 -21.93
CA ALA A 704 3.19 13.03 -21.69
C ALA A 704 4.03 13.15 -22.97
N GLY A 705 3.61 12.47 -24.05
CA GLY A 705 4.15 12.64 -25.40
C GLY A 705 3.96 14.08 -25.91
N ILE A 706 2.75 14.64 -25.81
CA ILE A 706 2.47 16.02 -26.26
C ILE A 706 3.35 17.04 -25.50
N LEU A 707 3.39 16.95 -24.16
CA LEU A 707 4.26 17.80 -23.33
C LEU A 707 5.72 17.74 -23.80
N THR A 708 6.22 16.53 -24.09
CA THR A 708 7.60 16.31 -24.53
C THR A 708 7.87 16.97 -25.86
N THR A 709 7.02 16.78 -26.86
CA THR A 709 7.21 17.38 -28.19
C THR A 709 7.13 18.91 -28.14
N ILE A 710 6.26 19.49 -27.29
CA ILE A 710 6.24 20.94 -27.02
C ILE A 710 7.56 21.40 -26.37
N MET A 711 8.07 20.66 -25.39
CA MET A 711 9.36 20.97 -24.76
C MET A 711 10.57 20.76 -25.70
N CYS A 712 10.45 19.98 -26.78
CA CYS A 712 11.50 19.88 -27.79
C CYS A 712 11.56 21.10 -28.75
N LEU A 713 10.52 21.94 -28.83
CA LEU A 713 10.45 23.06 -29.78
C LEU A 713 11.69 23.99 -29.77
N PRO A 714 12.29 24.39 -28.62
CA PRO A 714 13.50 25.21 -28.62
C PRO A 714 14.74 24.53 -29.20
N SER A 715 14.76 23.19 -29.32
CA SER A 715 15.84 22.43 -29.99
C SER A 715 15.53 22.16 -31.47
N PHE A 716 14.29 22.39 -31.89
CA PHE A 716 13.73 22.08 -33.21
C PHE A 716 13.48 23.33 -34.07
N LEU A 717 13.69 24.53 -33.54
CA LEU A 717 13.58 25.80 -34.26
C LEU A 717 14.97 26.39 -34.51
N LYS A 718 15.27 26.68 -35.78
CA LYS A 718 16.58 27.17 -36.25
C LYS A 718 17.08 28.43 -35.52
N SER A 719 16.19 29.30 -35.05
CA SER A 719 16.54 30.52 -34.31
C SER A 719 16.87 30.30 -32.83
N SER A 720 16.43 29.20 -32.21
CA SER A 720 16.61 28.93 -30.78
C SER A 720 17.41 27.67 -30.47
N ALA A 721 17.68 26.80 -31.45
CA ALA A 721 18.46 25.57 -31.29
C ALA A 721 19.84 25.82 -30.65
N GLN A 722 20.55 26.90 -31.02
CA GLN A 722 21.83 27.23 -30.40
C GLN A 722 21.69 27.64 -28.92
N PHE A 723 20.65 28.40 -28.57
CA PHE A 723 20.36 28.78 -27.19
C PHE A 723 20.00 27.55 -26.35
N ALA A 724 19.21 26.63 -26.91
CA ALA A 724 18.85 25.36 -26.27
C ALA A 724 20.07 24.46 -26.08
N TYR A 725 20.98 24.38 -27.05
CA TYR A 725 22.21 23.60 -26.94
C TYR A 725 23.18 24.20 -25.90
N ASN A 726 23.48 25.50 -26.01
CA ASN A 726 24.41 26.21 -25.11
C ASN A 726 23.98 26.15 -23.64
N ASN A 727 22.67 26.12 -23.37
CA ASN A 727 22.13 25.98 -22.01
C ASN A 727 21.73 24.54 -21.64
N ARG A 728 22.12 23.53 -22.45
CA ARG A 728 21.84 22.10 -22.24
C ARG A 728 20.35 21.83 -21.92
N PHE A 729 19.45 22.48 -22.67
CA PHE A 729 18.00 22.50 -22.43
C PHE A 729 17.31 21.12 -22.45
N VAL A 730 17.96 20.12 -23.06
CA VAL A 730 17.58 18.69 -22.98
C VAL A 730 17.23 18.22 -21.56
N TRP A 731 17.86 18.76 -20.53
CA TRP A 731 17.57 18.41 -19.13
C TRP A 731 16.25 18.99 -18.60
N ALA A 732 15.76 20.12 -19.14
CA ALA A 732 14.41 20.59 -18.85
C ALA A 732 13.35 19.66 -19.45
N ILE A 733 13.58 19.16 -20.67
CA ILE A 733 12.71 18.18 -21.35
C ILE A 733 12.62 16.88 -20.55
N VAL A 734 13.77 16.32 -20.15
CA VAL A 734 13.86 15.14 -19.28
C VAL A 734 13.13 15.39 -17.96
N MET A 735 13.34 16.54 -17.31
CA MET A 735 12.69 16.81 -16.03
C MET A 735 11.17 17.04 -16.17
N ALA A 736 10.68 17.53 -17.31
CA ALA A 736 9.24 17.57 -17.59
C ALA A 736 8.63 16.15 -17.67
N GLN A 737 9.22 15.26 -18.48
CA GLN A 737 8.81 13.84 -18.60
C GLN A 737 8.82 13.11 -17.25
N LEU A 738 9.86 13.33 -16.45
CA LEU A 738 10.03 12.65 -15.16
C LEU A 738 9.09 13.20 -14.09
N THR A 739 8.62 14.45 -14.21
CA THR A 739 7.75 15.13 -13.24
C THR A 739 6.27 14.87 -13.48
N LEU A 740 5.84 14.79 -14.74
CA LEU A 740 4.43 14.53 -15.05
C LEU A 740 4.01 13.15 -14.53
N ALA A 741 2.95 13.11 -13.74
CA ALA A 741 2.31 11.90 -13.23
C ALA A 741 0.85 11.79 -13.71
N ARG A 742 0.24 10.60 -13.57
CA ARG A 742 -1.17 10.38 -13.93
C ARG A 742 -2.12 11.28 -13.13
N PHE A 743 -1.78 11.58 -11.88
CA PHE A 743 -2.56 12.46 -11.02
C PHE A 743 -1.96 13.86 -10.88
N ARG A 744 -2.84 14.86 -10.81
CA ARG A 744 -2.46 16.27 -10.65
C ARG A 744 -1.90 16.60 -9.25
N GLY A 745 -2.39 15.92 -8.20
CA GLY A 745 -1.82 16.03 -6.85
C GLY A 745 -0.35 15.64 -6.78
N ASP A 746 0.01 14.47 -7.33
CA ASP A 746 1.39 13.97 -7.36
C ASP A 746 2.32 14.87 -8.17
N THR A 747 1.85 15.40 -9.30
CA THR A 747 2.59 16.38 -10.11
C THR A 747 2.82 17.70 -9.33
N THR A 748 1.87 18.10 -8.49
CA THR A 748 1.95 19.33 -7.66
C THR A 748 2.84 19.14 -6.43
N PHE A 749 2.79 17.97 -5.77
CA PHE A 749 3.79 17.61 -4.76
C PHE A 749 5.19 17.55 -5.40
N GLY A 750 5.29 16.94 -6.59
CA GLY A 750 6.51 16.88 -7.39
C GLY A 750 7.10 18.26 -7.70
N LEU A 751 6.27 19.29 -7.95
CA LEU A 751 6.74 20.67 -8.15
C LEU A 751 7.57 21.18 -6.97
N VAL A 752 6.99 21.21 -5.77
CA VAL A 752 7.65 21.72 -4.56
C VAL A 752 8.85 20.85 -4.18
N ALA A 753 8.67 19.53 -4.19
CA ALA A 753 9.70 18.59 -3.80
C ALA A 753 10.94 18.64 -4.73
N ARG A 754 10.75 18.84 -6.04
CA ARG A 754 11.86 18.89 -7.01
C ARG A 754 12.63 20.21 -6.96
N ILE A 755 11.94 21.34 -6.84
CA ILE A 755 12.61 22.65 -6.68
C ILE A 755 13.49 22.64 -5.42
N MET A 756 12.97 22.19 -4.28
CA MET A 756 13.73 22.13 -3.03
C MET A 756 14.89 21.12 -3.08
N SER A 757 14.66 19.89 -3.59
CA SER A 757 15.72 18.88 -3.68
C SER A 757 16.82 19.25 -4.69
N THR A 758 16.50 19.90 -5.80
CA THR A 758 17.50 20.41 -6.75
C THR A 758 18.27 21.60 -6.17
N PHE A 759 17.64 22.53 -5.46
CA PHE A 759 18.34 23.64 -4.81
C PHE A 759 19.38 23.13 -3.79
N LEU A 760 18.95 22.28 -2.86
CA LEU A 760 19.82 21.69 -1.84
C LEU A 760 20.90 20.77 -2.46
N GLY A 761 20.55 20.02 -3.51
CA GLY A 761 21.49 19.15 -4.22
C GLY A 761 22.53 19.94 -5.02
N GLY A 762 22.15 21.11 -5.54
CA GLY A 762 23.09 22.06 -6.16
C GLY A 762 24.11 22.59 -5.15
N ILE A 763 23.65 22.99 -3.95
CA ILE A 763 24.53 23.43 -2.85
C ILE A 763 25.48 22.30 -2.41
N MET A 764 24.97 21.08 -2.22
CA MET A 764 25.79 19.92 -1.85
C MET A 764 26.81 19.57 -2.95
N GLY A 765 26.41 19.62 -4.23
CA GLY A 765 27.29 19.38 -5.37
C GLY A 765 28.40 20.43 -5.49
N MET A 766 28.09 21.71 -5.25
CA MET A 766 29.09 22.78 -5.17
C MET A 766 30.05 22.59 -4.00
N ALA A 767 29.56 22.20 -2.82
CA ALA A 767 30.41 21.94 -1.66
C ALA A 767 31.41 20.80 -1.95
N ILE A 768 30.95 19.67 -2.48
CA ILE A 768 31.82 18.55 -2.88
C ILE A 768 32.83 19.01 -3.94
N TRP A 769 32.39 19.77 -4.95
CA TRP A 769 33.28 20.29 -5.99
C TRP A 769 34.38 21.21 -5.41
N TYR A 770 34.03 22.27 -4.69
CA TYR A 770 35.00 23.24 -4.18
C TYR A 770 35.95 22.67 -3.12
N ILE A 771 35.51 21.71 -2.30
CA ILE A 771 36.41 20.99 -1.38
C ILE A 771 37.39 20.09 -2.15
N SER A 772 37.00 19.57 -3.33
CA SER A 772 37.85 18.70 -4.17
C SER A 772 38.80 19.41 -5.13
N ALA A 773 38.42 20.60 -5.60
CA ALA A 773 39.11 21.33 -6.66
C ALA A 773 39.73 22.66 -6.19
N GLY A 774 39.32 23.18 -5.02
CA GLY A 774 39.57 24.57 -4.65
C GLY A 774 39.01 25.51 -5.70
N SER A 775 39.79 26.52 -6.09
CA SER A 775 39.53 27.38 -7.25
C SER A 775 40.17 26.89 -8.56
N GLY A 776 40.64 25.64 -8.62
CA GLY A 776 41.44 25.08 -9.73
C GLY A 776 40.66 24.18 -10.70
N GLN A 777 41.37 23.68 -11.72
CA GLN A 777 40.84 22.85 -12.82
C GLN A 777 40.61 21.36 -12.44
N GLY A 778 40.04 21.10 -11.26
CA GLY A 778 39.65 19.78 -10.77
C GLY A 778 40.83 18.82 -10.46
N ASN A 779 41.06 18.51 -9.19
CA ASN A 779 42.03 17.48 -8.81
C ASN A 779 41.38 16.08 -8.84
N PRO A 780 41.84 15.15 -9.72
CA PRO A 780 41.26 13.80 -9.82
C PRO A 780 41.34 13.03 -8.49
N TYR A 781 42.47 13.09 -7.80
CA TYR A 781 42.70 12.40 -6.54
C TYR A 781 41.87 13.00 -5.40
N GLY A 782 41.75 14.33 -5.36
CA GLY A 782 40.90 15.04 -4.40
C GLY A 782 39.43 14.64 -4.53
N LEU A 783 38.91 14.62 -5.77
CA LEU A 783 37.53 14.23 -6.04
C LEU A 783 37.24 12.77 -5.67
N ALA A 784 38.17 11.84 -5.98
CA ALA A 784 38.05 10.44 -5.60
C ALA A 784 38.10 10.23 -4.07
N ALA A 785 38.95 10.97 -3.35
CA ALA A 785 39.09 10.88 -1.90
C ALA A 785 37.85 11.40 -1.15
N ILE A 786 37.34 12.58 -1.51
CA ILE A 786 36.13 13.15 -0.90
C ILE A 786 34.90 12.29 -1.22
N SER A 787 34.82 11.74 -2.43
CA SER A 787 33.78 10.80 -2.80
C SER A 787 33.79 9.55 -1.91
N ALA A 788 34.97 8.99 -1.58
CA ALA A 788 35.07 7.83 -0.67
C ALA A 788 34.49 8.13 0.73
N VAL A 789 34.69 9.35 1.25
CA VAL A 789 34.17 9.77 2.56
C VAL A 789 32.68 10.06 2.51
N VAL A 790 32.18 10.73 1.47
CA VAL A 790 30.79 11.23 1.40
C VAL A 790 29.79 10.16 0.92
N LEU A 791 30.20 9.24 0.03
CA LEU A 791 29.31 8.22 -0.56
C LEU A 791 28.64 7.30 0.48
N PRO A 792 29.31 6.80 1.55
CA PRO A 792 28.66 6.00 2.59
C PRO A 792 27.47 6.70 3.26
N PHE A 793 27.63 7.97 3.62
CA PHE A 793 26.54 8.77 4.23
C PHE A 793 25.42 9.04 3.22
N ILE A 794 25.76 9.33 1.97
CA ILE A 794 24.81 9.51 0.87
C ILE A 794 23.95 8.25 0.65
N PHE A 795 24.55 7.06 0.66
CA PHE A 795 23.79 5.82 0.47
C PHE A 795 23.02 5.38 1.73
N TYR A 796 23.50 5.70 2.94
CA TYR A 796 22.71 5.54 4.15
C TYR A 796 21.44 6.41 4.10
N LEU A 797 21.57 7.69 3.73
CA LEU A 797 20.45 8.60 3.52
C LEU A 797 19.50 8.09 2.42
N ARG A 798 20.04 7.63 1.28
CA ARG A 798 19.26 7.09 0.15
C ARG A 798 18.40 5.88 0.55
N GLN A 799 18.90 5.04 1.46
CA GLN A 799 18.32 3.74 1.76
C GLN A 799 17.39 3.75 2.99
N TYR A 800 17.62 4.65 3.95
CA TYR A 800 16.94 4.62 5.27
C TYR A 800 16.16 5.90 5.63
N TYR A 801 16.21 6.96 4.81
CA TYR A 801 15.40 8.15 5.04
C TYR A 801 13.89 7.86 4.89
N PRO A 802 13.05 8.18 5.88
CA PRO A 802 11.63 7.76 5.91
C PRO A 802 10.69 8.60 5.00
N GLY A 803 11.22 9.58 4.25
CA GLY A 803 10.44 10.40 3.33
C GLY A 803 10.40 9.86 1.89
N PRO A 804 9.70 10.55 0.96
CA PRO A 804 9.50 10.06 -0.41
C PRO A 804 10.82 9.82 -1.17
N PRO A 805 11.09 8.58 -1.65
CA PRO A 805 12.43 8.20 -2.15
C PRO A 805 12.82 8.95 -3.43
N MET A 806 11.84 9.35 -4.25
CA MET A 806 12.09 10.15 -5.46
C MET A 806 12.69 11.53 -5.15
N THR A 807 12.39 12.12 -3.99
CA THR A 807 12.93 13.43 -3.59
C THR A 807 14.39 13.31 -3.18
N VAL A 808 14.76 12.26 -2.44
CA VAL A 808 16.15 11.96 -2.08
C VAL A 808 16.96 11.61 -3.34
N LEU A 809 16.39 10.81 -4.25
CA LEU A 809 17.03 10.46 -5.52
C LEU A 809 17.34 11.71 -6.36
N ILE A 810 16.41 12.67 -6.48
CA ILE A 810 16.63 13.88 -7.27
C ILE A 810 17.66 14.82 -6.61
N PHE A 811 17.69 14.91 -5.28
CA PHE A 811 18.74 15.59 -4.52
C PHE A 811 20.13 15.01 -4.82
N LEU A 812 20.27 13.68 -4.75
CA LEU A 812 21.54 12.98 -4.99
C LEU A 812 21.97 13.03 -6.47
N VAL A 813 21.03 12.85 -7.41
CA VAL A 813 21.34 12.98 -8.85
C VAL A 813 21.78 14.40 -9.17
N THR A 814 21.13 15.43 -8.62
CA THR A 814 21.57 16.83 -8.82
C THR A 814 22.98 17.04 -8.27
N THR A 815 23.27 16.51 -7.08
CA THR A 815 24.59 16.57 -6.43
C THR A 815 25.70 16.05 -7.35
N PHE A 816 25.58 14.81 -7.83
CA PHE A 816 26.59 14.21 -8.70
C PHE A 816 26.59 14.75 -10.14
N LEU A 817 25.47 15.29 -10.61
CA LEU A 817 25.40 15.95 -11.92
C LEU A 817 26.16 17.29 -11.91
N VAL A 818 26.06 18.09 -10.84
CA VAL A 818 26.86 19.32 -10.69
C VAL A 818 28.36 19.01 -10.64
N VAL A 819 28.75 17.99 -9.86
CA VAL A 819 30.14 17.51 -9.76
C VAL A 819 30.66 16.99 -11.11
N GLY A 820 29.91 16.10 -11.76
CA GLY A 820 30.32 15.45 -13.01
C GLY A 820 30.47 16.43 -14.17
N TYR A 821 29.53 17.37 -14.35
CA TYR A 821 29.69 18.42 -15.36
C TYR A 821 30.84 19.36 -15.02
N SER A 822 31.05 19.75 -13.75
CA SER A 822 32.17 20.63 -13.39
C SER A 822 33.54 19.98 -13.67
N TYR A 823 33.67 18.67 -13.45
CA TYR A 823 34.87 17.93 -13.83
C TYR A 823 35.04 17.86 -15.35
N GLN A 824 34.01 17.43 -16.09
CA GLN A 824 34.08 17.29 -17.55
C GLN A 824 34.37 18.62 -18.25
N ASP A 825 33.64 19.70 -17.91
CA ASP A 825 33.82 21.03 -18.51
C ASP A 825 35.24 21.60 -18.25
N SER A 826 35.92 21.17 -17.18
CA SER A 826 37.29 21.57 -16.86
C SER A 826 38.38 20.82 -17.64
N ARG A 827 38.03 19.71 -18.30
CA ARG A 827 38.97 18.83 -19.02
C ARG A 827 38.68 18.72 -20.51
N ILE A 828 37.41 18.79 -20.91
CA ILE A 828 36.97 18.70 -22.30
C ILE A 828 36.26 20.01 -22.68
N ILE A 829 36.84 20.74 -23.63
CA ILE A 829 36.23 21.96 -24.18
C ILE A 829 35.25 21.54 -25.28
N LEU A 830 33.97 21.38 -24.94
CA LEU A 830 32.90 21.26 -25.94
C LEU A 830 32.34 22.66 -26.26
N PRO A 831 31.79 22.87 -27.47
CA PRO A 831 30.89 24.00 -27.68
C PRO A 831 29.73 23.92 -26.68
N GLY A 832 29.36 25.04 -26.05
CA GLY A 832 28.27 25.07 -25.07
C GLY A 832 28.57 24.40 -23.72
N ASN A 833 29.82 24.47 -23.23
CA ASN A 833 30.15 24.16 -21.85
C ASN A 833 29.44 25.15 -20.88
N PRO A 834 28.57 24.69 -19.95
CA PRO A 834 27.94 25.56 -18.97
C PRO A 834 28.91 26.26 -17.99
N GLY A 835 30.10 25.70 -17.73
CA GLY A 835 31.08 26.24 -16.77
C GLY A 835 31.40 25.27 -15.63
N VAL A 836 31.90 25.78 -14.50
CA VAL A 836 32.28 24.96 -13.32
C VAL A 836 31.62 25.44 -12.04
N GLY A 837 31.31 24.52 -11.13
CA GLY A 837 30.78 24.82 -9.79
C GLY A 837 29.45 25.60 -9.84
N TRP A 838 29.49 26.88 -9.45
CA TRP A 838 28.34 27.79 -9.45
C TRP A 838 27.61 27.84 -10.81
N ASP A 839 28.32 27.99 -11.92
CA ASP A 839 27.71 28.14 -13.24
C ASP A 839 27.00 26.89 -13.74
N VAL A 840 27.41 25.71 -13.25
CA VAL A 840 26.64 24.49 -13.44
C VAL A 840 25.41 24.55 -12.53
N ALA A 841 25.59 24.78 -11.23
CA ALA A 841 24.54 24.68 -10.22
C ALA A 841 23.32 25.59 -10.50
N TRP A 842 23.53 26.88 -10.80
CA TRP A 842 22.40 27.80 -11.05
C TRP A 842 21.67 27.44 -12.35
N ARG A 843 22.40 27.12 -13.43
CA ARG A 843 21.77 26.68 -14.69
C ARG A 843 20.95 25.41 -14.49
N ARG A 844 21.42 24.44 -13.70
CA ARG A 844 20.65 23.24 -13.36
C ARG A 844 19.38 23.57 -12.58
N PHE A 845 19.45 24.45 -11.58
CA PHE A 845 18.27 24.89 -10.84
C PHE A 845 17.22 25.54 -11.76
N THR A 846 17.64 26.41 -12.68
CA THR A 846 16.74 27.03 -13.68
C THR A 846 16.13 25.99 -14.63
N LEU A 847 16.93 25.10 -15.22
CA LEU A 847 16.44 24.06 -16.15
C LEU A 847 15.42 23.12 -15.49
N VAL A 848 15.68 22.69 -14.25
CA VAL A 848 14.74 21.87 -13.49
C VAL A 848 13.48 22.66 -13.23
N THR A 849 13.58 23.90 -12.76
CA THR A 849 12.41 24.75 -12.48
C THR A 849 11.54 24.92 -13.73
N VAL A 850 12.12 25.17 -14.90
CA VAL A 850 11.38 25.26 -16.19
C VAL A 850 10.69 23.93 -16.55
N GLY A 851 11.40 22.79 -16.55
CA GLY A 851 10.78 21.50 -16.88
C GLY A 851 9.69 21.07 -15.90
N VAL A 852 9.89 21.32 -14.62
CA VAL A 852 8.96 20.98 -13.52
C VAL A 852 7.72 21.89 -13.55
N THR A 853 7.89 23.19 -13.79
CA THR A 853 6.75 24.12 -13.97
C THR A 853 5.97 23.86 -15.24
N ALA A 854 6.63 23.51 -16.36
CA ALA A 854 5.96 23.07 -17.57
C ALA A 854 5.10 21.83 -17.33
N ALA A 855 5.61 20.82 -16.62
CA ALA A 855 4.84 19.64 -16.22
C ALA A 855 3.67 19.98 -15.28
N PHE A 856 3.86 20.90 -14.34
CA PHE A 856 2.79 21.40 -13.47
C PHE A 856 1.68 22.09 -14.27
N LEU A 857 2.00 23.04 -15.16
CA LEU A 857 1.03 23.70 -16.05
C LEU A 857 0.31 22.67 -16.92
N PHE A 858 1.05 21.74 -17.52
CA PHE A 858 0.45 20.73 -18.39
C PHE A 858 -0.43 19.72 -17.64
N SER A 859 -0.25 19.56 -16.33
CA SER A 859 -1.12 18.71 -15.50
C SER A 859 -2.58 19.16 -15.52
N PHE A 860 -2.87 20.44 -15.72
CA PHE A 860 -4.22 21.01 -15.75
C PHE A 860 -5.01 20.60 -16.99
N PHE A 861 -4.38 20.44 -18.15
CA PHE A 861 -5.08 20.13 -19.41
C PHE A 861 -5.86 18.80 -19.32
N PRO A 862 -7.03 18.69 -19.96
CA PRO A 862 -7.73 17.42 -20.08
C PRO A 862 -6.89 16.37 -20.84
N PRO A 863 -7.00 15.07 -20.50
CA PRO A 863 -7.66 14.54 -19.32
C PRO A 863 -6.81 14.78 -18.05
N SER A 864 -7.49 15.10 -16.95
CA SER A 864 -6.85 15.33 -15.64
C SER A 864 -7.55 14.51 -14.56
N TYR A 865 -6.93 13.40 -14.16
CA TYR A 865 -7.40 12.60 -13.04
C TYR A 865 -7.03 13.30 -11.73
N THR A 866 -8.04 13.60 -10.91
CA THR A 866 -7.87 14.20 -9.59
C THR A 866 -7.86 13.12 -8.52
N ILE A 867 -6.95 13.21 -7.55
CA ILE A 867 -6.88 12.24 -6.46
C ILE A 867 -8.16 12.34 -5.61
N ARG A 868 -8.73 13.55 -5.50
CA ARG A 868 -10.07 13.79 -4.92
C ARG A 868 -11.23 13.10 -5.64
N ARG A 869 -11.13 12.77 -6.94
CA ARG A 869 -12.12 11.89 -7.62
C ARG A 869 -11.82 10.44 -7.32
N TYR A 870 -10.56 10.03 -7.48
CA TYR A 870 -10.09 8.67 -7.22
C TYR A 870 -10.52 8.19 -5.83
N GLN A 871 -10.17 8.94 -4.78
CA GLN A 871 -10.46 8.57 -3.39
C GLN A 871 -11.97 8.47 -3.10
N ARG A 872 -12.82 9.31 -3.73
CA ARG A 872 -14.29 9.22 -3.54
C ARG A 872 -14.87 7.99 -4.20
N ALA A 873 -14.43 7.69 -5.43
CA ALA A 873 -14.83 6.50 -6.15
C ALA A 873 -14.38 5.23 -5.40
N THR A 874 -13.10 5.15 -5.02
CA THR A 874 -12.56 4.04 -4.22
C THR A 874 -13.34 3.82 -2.93
N LEU A 875 -13.55 4.86 -2.12
CA LEU A 875 -14.28 4.72 -0.83
C LEU A 875 -15.77 4.38 -1.01
N ALA A 876 -16.39 4.75 -2.14
CA ALA A 876 -17.76 4.36 -2.45
C ALA A 876 -17.84 2.89 -2.88
N THR A 877 -16.95 2.45 -3.78
CA THR A 877 -16.86 1.05 -4.22
C THR A 877 -16.52 0.12 -3.05
N THR A 878 -15.55 0.46 -2.20
CA THR A 878 -15.26 -0.34 -1.00
C THR A 878 -16.44 -0.40 -0.05
N SER A 879 -17.19 0.70 0.16
CA SER A 879 -18.42 0.67 0.97
C SER A 879 -19.47 -0.28 0.40
N SER A 880 -19.65 -0.28 -0.92
CA SER A 880 -20.62 -1.15 -1.60
C SER A 880 -20.22 -2.63 -1.54
N GLU A 881 -18.92 -2.93 -1.69
CA GLU A 881 -18.38 -4.29 -1.63
C GLU A 881 -18.33 -4.83 -0.20
N ILE A 882 -18.09 -3.98 0.82
CA ILE A 882 -18.26 -4.34 2.25
C ILE A 882 -19.72 -4.73 2.51
N GLY A 883 -20.69 -3.95 2.03
CA GLY A 883 -22.12 -4.30 2.14
C GLY A 883 -22.46 -5.63 1.44
N ALA A 884 -21.91 -5.88 0.26
CA ALA A 884 -22.09 -7.15 -0.45
C ALA A 884 -21.43 -8.35 0.29
N ILE A 885 -20.27 -8.14 0.92
CA ILE A 885 -19.62 -9.14 1.78
C ILE A 885 -20.46 -9.41 3.04
N TYR A 886 -21.02 -8.38 3.68
CA TYR A 886 -21.87 -8.53 4.86
C TYR A 886 -23.11 -9.40 4.55
N CYS A 887 -23.78 -9.13 3.42
CA CYS A 887 -24.88 -9.99 2.93
C CYS A 887 -24.41 -11.43 2.65
N ALA A 888 -23.22 -11.63 2.08
CA ALA A 888 -22.65 -12.95 1.85
C ALA A 888 -22.31 -13.69 3.16
N ILE A 889 -21.84 -12.98 4.19
CA ILE A 889 -21.58 -13.55 5.53
C ILE A 889 -22.89 -13.98 6.21
N ILE A 890 -23.95 -13.17 6.11
CA ILE A 890 -25.29 -13.56 6.60
C ILE A 890 -25.80 -14.79 5.83
N SER A 891 -25.68 -14.81 4.50
CA SER A 891 -26.08 -15.94 3.67
C SER A 891 -25.33 -17.22 4.05
N TYR A 892 -24.00 -17.14 4.26
CA TYR A 892 -23.17 -18.24 4.73
C TYR A 892 -23.52 -18.72 6.15
N ALA A 893 -23.93 -17.80 7.03
CA ALA A 893 -24.40 -18.15 8.37
C ALA A 893 -25.72 -18.93 8.34
N SER A 894 -26.60 -18.61 7.38
CA SER A 894 -27.85 -19.34 7.11
C SER A 894 -27.63 -20.66 6.36
N VAL A 895 -26.72 -20.70 5.38
CA VAL A 895 -26.41 -21.86 4.53
C VAL A 895 -24.89 -22.05 4.45
N ARG A 896 -24.37 -23.00 5.23
CA ARG A 896 -22.93 -23.21 5.39
C ARG A 896 -22.31 -23.90 4.17
N ASN A 897 -21.80 -23.13 3.21
CA ASN A 897 -21.08 -23.63 2.04
C ASN A 897 -19.56 -23.40 2.16
N ALA A 898 -18.77 -24.48 2.18
CA ALA A 898 -17.31 -24.40 2.40
C ALA A 898 -16.54 -23.65 1.29
N GLU A 899 -17.06 -23.60 0.06
CA GLU A 899 -16.43 -22.80 -1.00
C GLU A 899 -16.59 -21.28 -0.79
N GLU A 900 -17.64 -20.86 -0.08
CA GLU A 900 -17.98 -19.44 0.06
C GLU A 900 -17.11 -18.73 1.08
N ASP A 901 -16.71 -19.40 2.18
CA ASP A 901 -15.71 -18.88 3.13
C ASP A 901 -14.41 -18.47 2.41
N GLN A 902 -13.88 -19.33 1.54
CA GLN A 902 -12.69 -18.99 0.75
C GLN A 902 -12.92 -17.81 -0.21
N LYS A 903 -14.12 -17.65 -0.77
CA LYS A 903 -14.47 -16.55 -1.67
C LYS A 903 -14.57 -15.25 -0.86
N ILE A 904 -15.30 -15.25 0.25
CA ILE A 904 -15.49 -14.14 1.20
C ILE A 904 -14.13 -13.65 1.74
N ALA A 905 -13.30 -14.56 2.24
CA ALA A 905 -11.97 -14.22 2.77
C ALA A 905 -11.06 -13.55 1.72
N LYS A 906 -11.10 -14.03 0.47
CA LYS A 906 -10.38 -13.39 -0.65
C LYS A 906 -10.91 -11.99 -0.95
N ARG A 907 -12.24 -11.77 -0.89
CA ARG A 907 -12.83 -10.43 -1.07
C ARG A 907 -12.39 -9.46 0.03
N LEU A 908 -12.46 -9.88 1.29
CA LEU A 908 -12.07 -9.05 2.45
C LEU A 908 -10.59 -8.63 2.38
N ILE A 909 -9.69 -9.55 2.03
CA ILE A 909 -8.26 -9.26 1.84
C ILE A 909 -8.04 -8.26 0.69
N ALA A 910 -8.79 -8.38 -0.42
CA ALA A 910 -8.71 -7.44 -1.53
C ALA A 910 -9.17 -6.02 -1.13
N ILE A 911 -10.27 -5.90 -0.38
CA ILE A 911 -10.74 -4.61 0.15
C ILE A 911 -9.71 -3.98 1.10
N ARG A 912 -9.23 -4.71 2.11
CA ARG A 912 -8.22 -4.21 3.07
C ARG A 912 -6.93 -3.77 2.37
N SER A 913 -6.52 -4.48 1.31
CA SER A 913 -5.40 -4.08 0.43
C SER A 913 -5.69 -2.75 -0.28
N LYS A 914 -6.85 -2.60 -0.92
CA LYS A 914 -7.26 -1.36 -1.62
C LYS A 914 -7.38 -0.17 -0.68
N LEU A 915 -7.88 -0.38 0.54
CA LEU A 915 -7.99 0.66 1.58
C LEU A 915 -6.62 1.11 2.11
N ASN A 916 -5.73 0.17 2.45
CA ASN A 916 -4.34 0.48 2.81
C ASN A 916 -3.63 1.29 1.71
N ARG A 917 -3.84 0.94 0.44
CA ARG A 917 -3.33 1.67 -0.73
C ARG A 917 -3.95 3.07 -0.88
N SER A 918 -5.26 3.21 -0.64
CA SER A 918 -5.96 4.50 -0.58
C SER A 918 -5.43 5.40 0.55
N ALA A 919 -5.05 4.82 1.69
CA ALA A 919 -4.45 5.53 2.82
C ALA A 919 -3.08 6.15 2.48
N VAL A 920 -2.29 5.52 1.60
CA VAL A 920 -1.03 6.10 1.08
C VAL A 920 -1.33 7.26 0.12
N LEU A 921 -2.20 7.05 -0.88
CA LEU A 921 -2.55 8.07 -1.88
C LEU A 921 -3.20 9.33 -1.27
N LYS A 922 -3.91 9.18 -0.14
CA LYS A 922 -4.47 10.27 0.68
C LYS A 922 -3.44 11.35 1.02
N ALA A 923 -2.17 11.02 1.23
CA ALA A 923 -1.12 11.99 1.59
C ALA A 923 -0.96 13.11 0.55
N ASN A 924 -1.04 12.75 -0.74
CA ASN A 924 -0.81 13.70 -1.84
C ASN A 924 -2.05 14.56 -2.17
N VAL A 925 -3.23 14.22 -1.63
CA VAL A 925 -4.49 14.96 -1.84
C VAL A 925 -4.43 16.41 -1.32
N ILE A 926 -3.62 16.66 -0.29
CA ILE A 926 -3.46 17.99 0.32
C ILE A 926 -2.83 18.99 -0.68
N TYR A 927 -1.91 18.53 -1.53
CA TYR A 927 -1.24 19.35 -2.53
C TYR A 927 -2.10 19.61 -3.79
N GLU A 928 -3.26 18.96 -3.94
CA GLU A 928 -4.13 19.16 -5.10
C GLU A 928 -4.90 20.50 -5.00
N PHE A 929 -4.39 21.55 -5.66
CA PHE A 929 -5.00 22.89 -5.68
C PHE A 929 -6.40 22.88 -6.31
N SER A 930 -7.37 23.53 -5.66
CA SER A 930 -8.78 23.53 -6.07
C SER A 930 -9.46 24.89 -5.92
N LEU A 931 -10.02 25.39 -7.03
CA LEU A 931 -10.76 26.65 -7.12
C LEU A 931 -12.21 26.55 -6.61
N ARG A 932 -12.74 25.34 -6.37
CA ARG A 932 -14.15 25.11 -5.97
C ARG A 932 -14.36 25.00 -4.45
N GLY A 933 -13.31 25.19 -3.65
CA GLY A 933 -13.40 25.19 -2.17
C GLY A 933 -12.51 24.16 -1.46
N ARG A 934 -12.58 24.19 -0.12
CA ARG A 934 -11.77 23.35 0.77
C ARG A 934 -12.19 21.88 0.69
N TRP A 935 -11.22 20.98 0.70
CA TRP A 935 -11.45 19.52 0.76
C TRP A 935 -11.87 19.12 2.19
N PRO A 936 -12.96 18.36 2.39
CA PRO A 936 -13.37 17.90 3.72
C PRO A 936 -12.53 16.69 4.17
N ALA A 937 -11.20 16.90 4.29
CA ALA A 937 -10.21 15.86 4.56
C ALA A 937 -10.55 15.02 5.80
N LYS A 938 -11.04 15.66 6.88
CA LYS A 938 -11.46 14.97 8.11
C LYS A 938 -12.63 14.00 7.89
N ARG A 939 -13.59 14.33 7.01
CA ARG A 939 -14.74 13.44 6.70
C ARG A 939 -14.29 12.20 5.94
N TYR A 940 -13.51 12.37 4.87
CA TYR A 940 -12.97 11.22 4.12
C TYR A 940 -11.92 10.41 4.90
N HIS A 941 -11.22 11.04 5.85
CA HIS A 941 -10.40 10.30 6.82
C HIS A 941 -11.27 9.39 7.69
N LYS A 942 -12.36 9.90 8.27
CA LYS A 942 -13.25 9.09 9.12
C LYS A 942 -13.94 7.96 8.35
N VAL A 943 -14.28 8.17 7.07
CA VAL A 943 -14.82 7.09 6.21
C VAL A 943 -13.77 6.01 5.92
N LEU A 944 -12.54 6.39 5.54
CA LEU A 944 -11.43 5.46 5.33
C LEU A 944 -11.10 4.68 6.61
N GLU A 945 -11.17 5.35 7.75
CA GLU A 945 -10.92 4.78 9.08
C GLU A 945 -11.99 3.78 9.47
N LEU A 946 -13.28 4.13 9.40
CA LEU A 946 -14.40 3.21 9.64
C LEU A 946 -14.28 1.95 8.77
N GLN A 947 -14.07 2.09 7.46
CA GLN A 947 -13.88 0.95 6.53
C GLN A 947 -12.62 0.10 6.79
N MET A 948 -11.70 0.54 7.68
CA MET A 948 -10.53 -0.23 8.11
C MET A 948 -10.72 -0.87 9.51
N TRP A 949 -11.73 -0.43 10.26
CA TRP A 949 -12.21 -1.07 11.50
C TRP A 949 -13.23 -2.19 11.21
N ASP A 950 -14.07 -2.00 10.18
CA ASP A 950 -14.99 -3.00 9.61
C ASP A 950 -14.26 -4.14 8.85
#